data_AF-A0A485LIZ7-F1
#
_entry.id   AF-A0A485LIZ7-F1
#
_cell.length_a   1.000
_cell.length_b   1.000
_cell.length_c   1.000
_cell.angle_alpha   90.00
_cell.angle_beta   90.00
_cell.angle_gamma   90.00
#
_symmetry.space_group_name_H-M   'P 1'
#
loop_
_entity.id
_entity.type
_entity.pdbx_description
1 polymer ?
#
loop_
_entity_poly.entity_id
_entity_poly.type
_entity_poly.pdbx_seq_one_letter_code
_entity_poly.pdbx_strand_id
1 'polypeptide(L)'
;MVHTTLDAIYRAPSEVAISQHAVHNTPHGDADIEVALRANTRPLVSSRRVVFVALLGLVGAATAFVCVVAAASSKPIETHTLVMGSLPSLALVAWNAAKKLAADVWLSGPAASAVTYLLVKQQALAEVAIQAGQIIPPAIDQDAAVPRNHRTYSGAHNNIQDCPFMASRGQPFARNTFAVTSPNLSFPDPDLVANTFFTRTTFTPATALNLFVPAWIQFVVHDLLNHVQDTATPPLQVGSQTIFRTKAIAPGVFPNEVDHYLDGSQLYGGSAVAGAVLRQDDGKLRLPNDYLVMNGTTKTEALGLPINQWYGLSMVTYIMALEHNALVDMFHAKYPAWSGNECFERARLVISALIAKIQGLEWTKAIIQNDAGHFAQDHMFYGFLGKASRKAVGVQRWLGNSVSGSWGGKLTYEGNVPYATTEEFTSVYRMHSLLPEAITVRSAATNKALASVPLAQGIFQGSARVNLNASRVDMVYSLGVNHPGALVLNNFPTALRNVNPQGDYSHTIDLAAVDIIRDRERGVPRYNAFRRSLLLTPISTWADLTNDVEVQAKLQAVYGSDVELLDLLVGTTAEKKLPGFVFGETIYTVFVVQTARRIESDRFFTDDYRPNVYTQEGYDWVENTTFASILLRHFPSLGRVLAAQDNAFMAWKNVTP
;
A
#
# COMPACT_ATOMS: atom_id res chain seq x y z
N MET A 1 -52.10 19.00 14.59
CA MET A 1 -51.68 19.10 13.19
C MET A 1 -50.16 19.17 13.21
N VAL A 2 -49.48 18.30 12.47
CA VAL A 2 -48.09 17.81 12.67
C VAL A 2 -47.97 16.71 13.73
N HIS A 3 -48.67 15.59 13.49
CA HIS A 3 -48.33 14.27 14.05
C HIS A 3 -48.69 13.12 13.09
N THR A 4 -48.67 13.36 11.77
CA THR A 4 -49.06 12.37 10.75
C THR A 4 -48.26 12.55 9.45
N THR A 5 -46.94 12.33 9.46
CA THR A 5 -46.16 12.06 8.23
C THR A 5 -44.80 11.37 8.48
N LEU A 6 -44.71 10.41 9.40
CA LEU A 6 -43.49 9.59 9.57
C LEU A 6 -43.73 8.08 9.75
N ASP A 7 -44.95 7.60 9.53
CA ASP A 7 -45.33 6.18 9.71
C ASP A 7 -45.43 5.36 8.39
N ALA A 8 -44.93 5.86 7.26
CA ALA A 8 -45.18 5.24 5.95
C ALA A 8 -43.99 4.52 5.29
N ILE A 9 -42.82 4.39 5.92
CA ILE A 9 -41.65 3.73 5.24
C ILE A 9 -41.16 2.46 5.93
N TYR A 10 -41.53 2.14 7.18
CA TYR A 10 -41.01 0.94 7.84
C TYR A 10 -42.01 0.25 8.78
N ARG A 11 -42.75 -0.74 8.28
CA ARG A 11 -43.23 -1.97 9.00
C ARG A 11 -43.40 -3.08 7.95
N ALA A 12 -43.16 -4.37 8.18
CA ALA A 12 -43.25 -5.20 9.40
C ALA A 12 -42.52 -6.58 9.15
N PRO A 13 -42.60 -7.60 10.03
CA PRO A 13 -42.43 -7.64 11.50
C PRO A 13 -41.58 -8.85 11.98
N SER A 14 -41.00 -8.76 13.19
CA SER A 14 -41.21 -9.81 14.21
C SER A 14 -40.74 -9.34 15.59
N GLU A 15 -41.61 -9.57 16.57
CA GLU A 15 -41.43 -9.33 18.00
C GLU A 15 -40.58 -10.43 18.63
N VAL A 16 -39.66 -10.09 19.53
CA VAL A 16 -39.46 -10.80 20.81
C VAL A 16 -39.04 -9.79 21.87
N ALA A 17 -39.84 -9.71 22.93
CA ALA A 17 -39.60 -8.92 24.13
C ALA A 17 -38.70 -9.67 25.12
N ILE A 18 -37.70 -9.00 25.73
CA ILE A 18 -37.19 -9.36 27.07
C ILE A 18 -36.81 -8.08 27.85
N SER A 19 -37.16 -8.11 29.13
CA SER A 19 -37.29 -7.06 30.13
C SER A 19 -36.01 -6.47 30.71
N GLN A 20 -36.12 -5.23 31.19
CA GLN A 20 -35.21 -4.58 32.15
C GLN A 20 -35.27 -5.24 33.55
N HIS A 21 -34.12 -5.39 34.21
CA HIS A 21 -34.02 -5.33 35.69
C HIS A 21 -32.62 -4.87 36.18
N ALA A 22 -32.64 -3.72 36.88
CA ALA A 22 -32.00 -3.36 38.15
C ALA A 22 -30.50 -3.64 38.46
N VAL A 23 -29.70 -2.56 38.46
CA VAL A 23 -29.03 -1.89 39.61
C VAL A 23 -28.79 -2.71 40.91
N HIS A 24 -27.53 -2.87 41.34
CA HIS A 24 -26.97 -2.28 42.59
C HIS A 24 -25.50 -2.69 42.93
N ASN A 25 -24.74 -1.68 43.38
CA ASN A 25 -23.68 -1.60 44.43
C ASN A 25 -22.45 -2.53 44.39
N THR A 26 -21.21 -2.02 44.51
CA THR A 26 -20.49 -1.73 45.80
C THR A 26 -19.06 -1.14 45.52
N PRO A 27 -18.22 -0.68 46.50
CA PRO A 27 -17.84 0.74 46.60
C PRO A 27 -16.30 1.01 46.66
N HIS A 28 -15.99 2.29 46.88
CA HIS A 28 -14.70 2.98 47.13
C HIS A 28 -13.55 2.26 47.86
N GLY A 29 -12.34 2.73 47.52
CA GLY A 29 -11.15 2.69 48.36
C GLY A 29 -9.99 3.52 47.77
N ASP A 30 -10.04 4.85 47.95
CA ASP A 30 -8.89 5.76 47.78
C ASP A 30 -7.94 5.62 48.98
N ALA A 31 -6.62 5.60 48.71
CA ALA A 31 -5.56 6.31 49.45
C ALA A 31 -4.20 5.64 49.20
N ASP A 32 -3.29 6.42 48.63
CA ASP A 32 -1.82 6.36 48.74
C ASP A 32 -1.16 6.47 47.36
N ILE A 33 -0.77 7.70 47.00
CA ILE A 33 0.50 8.08 46.34
C ILE A 33 0.50 9.63 46.33
N GLU A 34 0.77 10.22 47.50
CA GLU A 34 1.06 11.65 47.63
C GLU A 34 2.32 11.87 48.48
N VAL A 35 3.43 11.17 48.21
CA VAL A 35 4.71 11.37 48.93
C VAL A 35 5.98 11.27 48.03
N ALA A 36 5.91 11.52 46.71
CA ALA A 36 7.13 11.49 45.87
C ALA A 36 7.30 12.65 44.88
N LEU A 37 6.82 13.86 45.20
CA LEU A 37 6.95 15.05 44.33
C LEU A 37 7.57 16.28 45.01
N ARG A 38 8.50 16.09 45.96
CA ARG A 38 9.32 17.20 46.49
C ARG A 38 10.80 16.84 46.56
N ALA A 39 11.50 16.86 45.43
CA ALA A 39 12.93 17.17 45.33
C ALA A 39 13.44 17.15 43.87
N ASN A 40 13.23 18.24 43.12
CA ASN A 40 14.18 18.82 42.14
C ASN A 40 13.46 19.82 41.24
N THR A 41 13.31 21.04 41.72
CA THR A 41 12.92 22.20 40.92
C THR A 41 14.16 22.78 40.23
N ARG A 42 14.33 22.46 38.94
CA ARG A 42 14.96 23.38 37.97
C ARG A 42 13.90 23.74 36.93
N PRO A 43 13.69 25.03 36.59
CA PRO A 43 12.59 25.42 35.72
C PRO A 43 12.97 25.15 34.25
N LEU A 44 12.39 24.11 33.65
CA LEU A 44 12.34 23.93 32.19
C LEU A 44 11.29 24.89 31.60
N VAL A 45 11.61 26.18 31.60
CA VAL A 45 10.85 27.21 30.87
C VAL A 45 11.47 27.36 29.48
N SER A 46 11.30 26.36 28.62
CA SER A 46 11.59 26.52 27.18
C SER A 46 10.82 25.56 26.26
N SER A 47 10.27 24.45 26.76
CA SER A 47 9.54 23.47 25.92
C SER A 47 8.06 23.80 25.71
N ARG A 48 7.38 24.44 26.68
CA ARG A 48 5.96 24.81 26.55
C ARG A 48 5.71 25.95 25.54
N ARG A 49 6.66 26.89 25.37
CA ARG A 49 6.54 27.95 24.36
C ARG A 49 6.74 27.42 22.93
N VAL A 50 7.61 26.43 22.73
CA VAL A 50 7.84 25.83 21.40
C VAL A 50 6.64 24.99 20.97
N VAL A 51 6.02 24.22 21.88
CA VAL A 51 4.80 23.46 21.59
C VAL A 51 3.58 24.38 21.38
N PHE A 52 3.47 25.47 22.15
CA PHE A 52 2.39 26.45 21.98
C PHE A 52 2.55 27.29 20.70
N VAL A 53 3.78 27.62 20.29
CA VAL A 53 4.09 28.28 19.01
C VAL A 53 3.91 27.33 17.82
N ALA A 54 4.17 26.03 17.97
CA ALA A 54 3.90 25.03 16.94
C ALA A 54 2.38 24.77 16.76
N LEU A 55 1.61 24.74 17.86
CA LEU A 55 0.14 24.66 17.82
C LEU A 55 -0.50 25.94 17.25
N LEU A 56 0.01 27.12 17.63
CA LEU A 56 -0.37 28.39 17.00
C LEU A 56 0.11 28.48 15.54
N GLY A 57 1.18 27.79 15.18
CA GLY A 57 1.69 27.67 13.82
C GLY A 57 0.84 26.74 12.95
N LEU A 58 0.25 25.68 13.51
CA LEU A 58 -0.67 24.77 12.82
C LEU A 58 -2.08 25.35 12.70
N VAL A 59 -2.60 25.95 13.77
CA VAL A 59 -3.85 26.74 13.69
C VAL A 59 -3.62 27.95 12.80
N GLY A 60 -2.50 28.65 12.95
CA GLY A 60 -2.09 29.77 12.12
C GLY A 60 -1.83 29.40 10.67
N ALA A 61 -1.35 28.20 10.35
CA ALA A 61 -1.18 27.72 8.97
C ALA A 61 -2.51 27.27 8.37
N ALA A 62 -3.40 26.65 9.14
CA ALA A 62 -4.76 26.34 8.69
C ALA A 62 -5.59 27.62 8.48
N THR A 63 -5.49 28.58 9.40
CA THR A 63 -6.12 29.90 9.30
C THR A 63 -5.46 30.75 8.22
N ALA A 64 -4.13 30.75 8.07
CA ALA A 64 -3.44 31.45 6.99
C ALA A 64 -3.73 30.80 5.64
N PHE A 65 -3.86 29.48 5.56
CA PHE A 65 -4.29 28.80 4.34
C PHE A 65 -5.73 29.18 4.00
N VAL A 66 -6.65 29.19 4.98
CA VAL A 66 -8.03 29.69 4.78
C VAL A 66 -8.04 31.18 4.39
N CYS A 67 -7.18 32.02 4.96
CA CYS A 67 -7.06 33.44 4.62
C CYS A 67 -6.42 33.68 3.24
N VAL A 68 -5.42 32.86 2.85
CA VAL A 68 -4.79 32.89 1.53
C VAL A 68 -5.76 32.38 0.47
N VAL A 69 -6.54 31.34 0.78
CA VAL A 69 -7.64 30.83 -0.06
C VAL A 69 -8.73 31.89 -0.22
N ALA A 70 -9.11 32.59 0.85
CA ALA A 70 -10.09 33.68 0.81
C ALA A 70 -9.56 34.91 0.05
N ALA A 71 -8.27 35.21 0.13
CA ALA A 71 -7.64 36.31 -0.59
C ALA A 71 -7.46 36.03 -2.10
N ALA A 72 -7.33 34.75 -2.49
CA ALA A 72 -7.20 34.33 -3.89
C ALA A 72 -8.56 34.24 -4.63
N SER A 73 -9.67 34.06 -3.91
CA SER A 73 -11.01 34.06 -4.51
C SER A 73 -11.60 35.47 -4.50
N SER A 74 -11.65 36.16 -5.63
CA SER A 74 -12.17 37.53 -5.79
C SER A 74 -13.70 37.67 -5.64
N LYS A 75 -14.37 36.83 -4.84
CA LYS A 75 -15.81 36.93 -4.58
C LYS A 75 -16.14 36.83 -3.09
N PRO A 76 -17.04 37.68 -2.56
CA PRO A 76 -17.48 37.58 -1.16
C PRO A 76 -18.32 36.31 -0.97
N ILE A 77 -18.07 35.61 0.14
CA ILE A 77 -18.90 34.47 0.58
C ILE A 77 -20.11 35.06 1.32
N GLU A 78 -21.30 34.99 0.71
CA GLU A 78 -22.55 35.35 1.38
C GLU A 78 -22.93 34.30 2.43
N THR A 79 -22.99 34.74 3.69
CA THR A 79 -23.43 33.93 4.83
C THR A 79 -24.95 34.05 4.99
N HIS A 80 -25.72 33.09 4.49
CA HIS A 80 -27.11 32.93 4.88
C HIS A 80 -27.47 31.49 5.28
N THR A 81 -27.82 31.38 6.57
CA THR A 81 -28.79 30.45 7.18
C THR A 81 -28.45 28.95 7.18
N LEU A 82 -27.65 28.52 8.17
CA LEU A 82 -27.55 27.10 8.59
C LEU A 82 -28.61 26.76 9.65
N VAL A 83 -29.49 25.81 9.32
CA VAL A 83 -30.39 25.13 10.26
C VAL A 83 -29.57 24.10 11.06
N MET A 84 -29.73 24.07 12.38
CA MET A 84 -29.00 23.18 13.31
C MET A 84 -29.43 21.69 13.18
N GLY A 85 -29.00 21.04 12.11
CA GLY A 85 -28.87 19.59 12.01
C GLY A 85 -27.46 19.27 11.53
N SER A 86 -26.64 18.68 12.41
CA SER A 86 -25.23 18.26 12.18
C SER A 86 -24.34 19.28 11.44
N LEU A 87 -23.63 20.12 12.19
CA LEU A 87 -22.55 20.94 11.61
C LEU A 87 -21.48 20.01 11.00
N PRO A 88 -21.07 20.20 9.72
CA PRO A 88 -19.89 19.56 9.16
C PRO A 88 -18.66 19.87 10.01
N SER A 89 -17.76 18.89 10.19
CA SER A 89 -16.50 19.13 10.91
C SER A 89 -15.68 20.25 10.26
N LEU A 90 -14.81 20.89 11.04
CA LEU A 90 -13.88 21.90 10.51
C LEU A 90 -12.99 21.35 9.39
N ALA A 91 -12.65 20.05 9.42
CA ALA A 91 -11.85 19.40 8.39
C ALA A 91 -12.61 19.31 7.06
N LEU A 92 -13.89 18.92 7.09
CA LEU A 92 -14.73 18.86 5.89
C LEU A 92 -15.01 20.26 5.32
N VAL A 93 -15.19 21.26 6.19
CA VAL A 93 -15.30 22.68 5.78
C VAL A 93 -14.01 23.16 5.13
N ALA A 94 -12.86 22.90 5.75
CA ALA A 94 -11.55 23.26 5.22
C ALA A 94 -11.28 22.59 3.87
N TRP A 95 -11.62 21.30 3.73
CA TRP A 95 -11.52 20.58 2.46
C TRP A 95 -12.40 21.19 1.37
N ASN A 96 -13.65 21.53 1.69
CA ASN A 96 -14.56 22.14 0.73
C ASN A 96 -14.09 23.53 0.24
N ALA A 97 -13.33 24.25 1.05
CA ALA A 97 -12.63 25.47 0.64
C ALA A 97 -11.36 25.16 -0.17
N ALA A 98 -10.56 24.18 0.26
CA ALA A 98 -9.29 23.78 -0.37
C ALA A 98 -9.47 23.15 -1.76
N LYS A 99 -10.50 22.31 -1.97
CA LYS A 99 -10.75 21.62 -3.24
C LYS A 99 -11.03 22.59 -4.40
N LYS A 100 -11.53 23.81 -4.10
CA LYS A 100 -11.72 24.88 -5.09
C LYS A 100 -10.40 25.51 -5.56
N LEU A 101 -9.31 25.29 -4.82
CA LEU A 101 -7.98 25.80 -5.16
C LEU A 101 -7.23 24.90 -6.18
N ALA A 102 -7.83 23.79 -6.62
CA ALA A 102 -7.33 22.85 -7.62
C ALA A 102 -6.02 22.11 -7.24
N ALA A 103 -5.90 20.87 -7.73
CA ALA A 103 -4.69 20.04 -7.58
C ALA A 103 -3.41 20.74 -8.07
N ASP A 104 -3.55 21.69 -9.00
CA ASP A 104 -2.46 22.46 -9.57
C ASP A 104 -1.77 23.37 -8.55
N VAL A 105 -2.47 23.88 -7.52
CA VAL A 105 -1.89 24.87 -6.58
C VAL A 105 -1.05 24.22 -5.47
N TRP A 106 -1.42 23.04 -4.98
CA TRP A 106 -0.63 22.41 -3.89
C TRP A 106 0.66 21.75 -4.40
N LEU A 107 0.68 21.30 -5.66
CA LEU A 107 1.87 20.72 -6.31
C LEU A 107 2.82 21.77 -6.87
N SER A 108 2.33 22.97 -7.18
CA SER A 108 3.16 24.10 -7.66
C SER A 108 3.52 25.10 -6.55
N GLY A 109 2.89 24.98 -5.37
CA GLY A 109 3.12 25.84 -4.21
C GLY A 109 4.35 25.44 -3.37
N PRO A 110 4.66 26.21 -2.31
CA PRO A 110 5.73 25.88 -1.38
C PRO A 110 5.52 24.51 -0.74
N ALA A 111 6.58 23.76 -0.45
CA ALA A 111 6.49 22.39 0.07
C ALA A 111 5.54 22.21 1.29
N ALA A 112 5.44 23.24 2.15
CA ALA A 112 4.49 23.25 3.27
C ALA A 112 3.01 23.16 2.85
N SER A 113 2.61 23.73 1.71
CA SER A 113 1.22 23.65 1.22
C SER A 113 0.83 22.22 0.85
N ALA A 114 1.78 21.41 0.38
CA ALA A 114 1.54 20.00 0.07
C ALA A 114 1.22 19.20 1.34
N VAL A 115 2.00 19.40 2.40
CA VAL A 115 1.73 18.75 3.70
C VAL A 115 0.38 19.17 4.27
N THR A 116 0.06 20.47 4.26
CA THR A 116 -1.24 20.94 4.74
C THR A 116 -2.40 20.35 3.93
N TYR A 117 -2.28 20.32 2.60
CA TYR A 117 -3.29 19.71 1.72
C TYR A 117 -3.53 18.25 2.08
N LEU A 118 -2.46 17.48 2.24
CA LEU A 118 -2.55 16.05 2.54
C LEU A 118 -3.12 15.77 3.92
N LEU A 119 -2.70 16.52 4.96
CA LEU A 119 -3.25 16.36 6.31
C LEU A 119 -4.75 16.68 6.36
N VAL A 120 -5.18 17.78 5.71
CA VAL A 120 -6.60 18.13 5.62
C VAL A 120 -7.38 17.05 4.87
N LYS A 121 -6.81 16.53 3.78
CA LYS A 121 -7.44 15.48 2.97
C LYS A 121 -7.56 14.16 3.74
N GLN A 122 -6.50 13.71 4.40
CA GLN A 122 -6.49 12.51 5.23
C GLN A 122 -7.55 12.61 6.34
N GLN A 123 -7.57 13.72 7.07
CA GLN A 123 -8.57 13.93 8.12
C GLN A 123 -10.00 13.94 7.56
N ALA A 124 -10.25 14.61 6.43
CA ALA A 124 -11.57 14.62 5.82
C ALA A 124 -12.00 13.22 5.34
N LEU A 125 -11.08 12.43 4.78
CA LEU A 125 -11.36 11.05 4.34
C LEU A 125 -11.58 10.09 5.51
N ALA A 126 -10.84 10.25 6.61
CA ALA A 126 -11.04 9.45 7.82
C ALA A 126 -12.46 9.62 8.40
N GLU A 127 -13.10 10.77 8.18
CA GLU A 127 -14.46 11.05 8.69
C GLU A 127 -15.59 10.53 7.78
N VAL A 128 -15.34 10.34 6.48
CA VAL A 128 -16.42 10.08 5.51
C VAL A 128 -16.26 8.80 4.69
N ALA A 129 -15.03 8.29 4.57
CA ALA A 129 -14.69 7.27 3.59
C ALA A 129 -14.29 5.94 4.25
N ILE A 130 -13.57 5.98 5.37
CA ILE A 130 -12.99 4.78 5.97
C ILE A 130 -14.06 3.97 6.73
N GLN A 131 -14.27 2.74 6.31
CA GLN A 131 -15.15 1.75 6.94
C GLN A 131 -14.34 0.52 7.33
N ALA A 132 -14.38 0.16 8.61
CA ALA A 132 -13.79 -1.08 9.09
C ALA A 132 -14.54 -2.29 8.51
N GLY A 133 -13.81 -3.32 8.10
CA GLY A 133 -14.38 -4.67 8.02
C GLY A 133 -14.74 -5.18 9.43
N GLN A 134 -15.65 -6.15 9.52
CA GLN A 134 -15.88 -6.86 10.78
C GLN A 134 -14.60 -7.62 11.17
N ILE A 135 -14.13 -7.46 12.41
CA ILE A 135 -13.01 -8.25 12.94
C ILE A 135 -13.53 -9.66 13.25
N ILE A 136 -12.86 -10.67 12.72
CA ILE A 136 -13.23 -12.07 12.90
C ILE A 136 -12.15 -12.74 13.76
N PRO A 137 -12.46 -13.50 14.81
CA PRO A 137 -11.44 -14.27 15.52
C PRO A 137 -10.69 -15.21 14.54
N PRO A 138 -9.35 -15.21 14.51
CA PRO A 138 -8.61 -16.01 13.55
C PRO A 138 -8.77 -17.50 13.86
N ALA A 139 -8.79 -18.33 12.81
CA ALA A 139 -8.90 -19.78 12.93
C ALA A 139 -7.63 -20.45 13.46
N ILE A 140 -6.51 -19.72 13.56
CA ILE A 140 -5.18 -20.22 13.92
C ILE A 140 -4.57 -19.30 14.98
N ASP A 141 -3.84 -19.89 15.93
CA ASP A 141 -2.99 -19.21 16.92
C ASP A 141 -3.76 -18.40 17.98
N GLN A 142 -4.71 -19.05 18.65
CA GLN A 142 -5.48 -18.43 19.76
C GLN A 142 -4.76 -18.51 21.13
N ASP A 143 -3.66 -19.27 21.22
CA ASP A 143 -3.06 -19.68 22.51
C ASP A 143 -1.55 -19.37 22.66
N ALA A 144 -0.93 -18.59 21.78
CA ALA A 144 0.47 -18.19 21.98
C ALA A 144 0.59 -17.05 23.01
N ALA A 145 1.59 -17.13 23.89
CA ALA A 145 1.99 -15.99 24.71
C ALA A 145 2.28 -14.78 23.80
N VAL A 146 1.71 -13.61 24.12
CA VAL A 146 1.84 -12.38 23.31
C VAL A 146 3.32 -12.07 23.04
N PRO A 147 3.80 -12.19 21.79
CA PRO A 147 5.21 -11.96 21.50
C PRO A 147 5.51 -10.47 21.62
N ARG A 148 6.57 -10.10 22.34
CA ARG A 148 6.95 -8.69 22.53
C ARG A 148 8.08 -8.23 21.61
N ASN A 149 8.83 -9.17 21.05
CA ASN A 149 10.11 -8.90 20.40
C ASN A 149 10.22 -9.49 18.99
N HIS A 150 9.10 -9.96 18.40
CA HIS A 150 9.03 -10.53 17.05
C HIS A 150 7.60 -10.50 16.49
N ARG A 151 7.48 -10.68 15.17
CA ARG A 151 6.21 -10.75 14.44
C ARG A 151 5.70 -12.20 14.40
N THR A 152 4.39 -12.40 14.61
CA THR A 152 3.77 -13.72 14.42
C THR A 152 3.64 -14.04 12.92
N TYR A 153 3.52 -15.32 12.57
CA TYR A 153 3.26 -15.72 11.18
C TYR A 153 1.85 -15.35 10.68
N SER A 154 0.89 -15.17 11.60
CA SER A 154 -0.48 -14.82 11.28
C SER A 154 -0.72 -13.30 11.24
N GLY A 155 0.25 -12.49 11.65
CA GLY A 155 0.07 -11.05 11.90
C GLY A 155 -0.73 -10.72 13.17
N ALA A 156 -1.20 -11.73 13.92
CA ALA A 156 -1.86 -11.53 15.21
C ALA A 156 -0.91 -10.93 16.26
N HIS A 157 -1.51 -10.29 17.27
CA HIS A 157 -0.85 -9.62 18.38
C HIS A 157 0.07 -8.47 17.97
N ASN A 158 -0.17 -7.84 16.82
CA ASN A 158 0.43 -6.55 16.49
C ASN A 158 -0.19 -5.45 17.38
N ASN A 159 -1.52 -5.33 17.44
CA ASN A 159 -2.18 -4.52 18.47
C ASN A 159 -2.39 -5.37 19.72
N ILE A 160 -1.62 -5.10 20.79
CA ILE A 160 -1.58 -5.96 21.99
C ILE A 160 -2.77 -5.72 22.94
N GLN A 161 -3.34 -4.51 22.96
CA GLN A 161 -4.25 -4.07 24.01
C GLN A 161 -5.71 -4.21 23.60
N ASP A 162 -6.07 -3.67 22.44
CA ASP A 162 -7.46 -3.41 22.09
C ASP A 162 -7.99 -4.35 21.01
N CYS A 163 -7.12 -4.80 20.10
CA CYS A 163 -7.53 -5.61 18.96
C CYS A 163 -6.44 -6.60 18.51
N PRO A 164 -6.20 -7.70 19.25
CA PRO A 164 -5.13 -8.67 18.99
C PRO A 164 -5.17 -9.31 17.60
N PHE A 165 -6.33 -9.34 16.95
CA PHE A 165 -6.48 -9.96 15.64
C PHE A 165 -6.64 -8.96 14.49
N MET A 166 -6.48 -7.67 14.79
CA MET A 166 -6.52 -6.62 13.77
C MET A 166 -5.52 -6.93 12.65
N ALA A 167 -5.98 -6.83 11.41
CA ALA A 167 -5.16 -7.00 10.22
C ALA A 167 -4.44 -8.37 10.11
N SER A 168 -4.81 -9.37 10.93
CA SER A 168 -4.24 -10.72 10.81
C SER A 168 -4.67 -11.42 9.52
N ARG A 169 -4.01 -12.51 9.19
CA ARG A 169 -4.38 -13.39 8.07
C ARG A 169 -5.84 -13.81 8.18
N GLY A 170 -6.58 -13.74 7.08
CA GLY A 170 -8.01 -14.10 7.00
C GLY A 170 -8.98 -12.99 7.40
N GLN A 171 -8.51 -11.85 7.93
CA GLN A 171 -9.37 -10.69 8.17
C GLN A 171 -9.94 -10.17 6.84
N PRO A 172 -11.15 -9.59 6.85
CA PRO A 172 -11.71 -9.00 5.65
C PRO A 172 -11.01 -7.69 5.28
N PHE A 173 -10.97 -7.41 3.97
CA PHE A 173 -10.62 -6.08 3.48
C PHE A 173 -11.56 -5.03 4.07
N ALA A 174 -10.98 -3.91 4.51
CA ALA A 174 -11.74 -2.71 4.83
C ALA A 174 -12.19 -2.00 3.54
N ARG A 175 -12.89 -0.86 3.69
CA ARG A 175 -13.23 -0.01 2.54
C ARG A 175 -12.93 1.45 2.80
N ASN A 176 -12.55 2.14 1.74
CA ASN A 176 -12.50 3.60 1.64
C ASN A 176 -13.80 4.17 1.04
N THR A 177 -14.71 3.32 0.58
CA THR A 177 -15.97 3.74 -0.01
C THR A 177 -17.09 2.78 0.39
N PHE A 178 -18.35 3.23 0.32
CA PHE A 178 -19.46 2.29 0.44
C PHE A 178 -19.46 1.32 -0.74
N ALA A 179 -19.65 0.04 -0.44
CA ALA A 179 -19.83 -0.98 -1.47
C ALA A 179 -21.04 -0.63 -2.36
N VAL A 180 -20.87 -0.76 -3.67
CA VAL A 180 -21.96 -0.57 -4.64
C VAL A 180 -22.42 -1.90 -5.20
N THR A 181 -23.73 -2.09 -5.30
CA THR A 181 -24.30 -3.24 -6.02
C THR A 181 -24.35 -2.89 -7.50
N SER A 182 -23.61 -3.64 -8.33
CA SER A 182 -23.75 -3.52 -9.78
C SER A 182 -24.95 -4.35 -10.26
N PRO A 183 -26.00 -3.74 -10.85
CA PRO A 183 -27.15 -4.48 -11.34
C PRO A 183 -26.81 -5.41 -12.52
N ASN A 184 -25.74 -5.09 -13.26
CA ASN A 184 -25.22 -5.93 -14.33
C ASN A 184 -23.68 -5.90 -14.34
N LEU A 185 -23.06 -6.99 -13.90
CA LEU A 185 -21.60 -7.14 -13.88
C LEU A 185 -21.01 -7.13 -15.29
N SER A 186 -21.75 -7.59 -16.29
CA SER A 186 -21.29 -7.74 -17.67
C SER A 186 -21.46 -6.48 -18.52
N PHE A 187 -21.96 -5.36 -17.98
CA PHE A 187 -22.21 -4.16 -18.78
C PHE A 187 -21.28 -2.98 -18.43
N PRO A 188 -20.62 -2.35 -19.42
CA PRO A 188 -20.40 -2.87 -20.77
C PRO A 188 -19.57 -4.16 -20.74
N ASP A 189 -19.59 -4.91 -21.84
CA ASP A 189 -18.91 -6.20 -21.94
C ASP A 189 -17.42 -6.08 -21.57
N PRO A 190 -16.89 -6.89 -20.62
CA PRO A 190 -15.51 -6.81 -20.18
C PRO A 190 -14.47 -7.03 -21.29
N ASP A 191 -14.76 -7.92 -22.26
CA ASP A 191 -13.84 -8.18 -23.38
C ASP A 191 -13.84 -6.98 -24.32
N LEU A 192 -15.01 -6.38 -24.57
CA LEU A 192 -15.09 -5.13 -25.34
C LEU A 192 -14.25 -4.03 -24.69
N VAL A 193 -14.36 -3.83 -23.38
CA VAL A 193 -13.59 -2.82 -22.65
C VAL A 193 -12.09 -3.16 -22.72
N ALA A 194 -11.70 -4.41 -22.43
CA ALA A 194 -10.32 -4.88 -22.48
C ALA A 194 -9.69 -4.68 -23.87
N ASN A 195 -10.40 -5.08 -24.92
CA ASN A 195 -9.93 -4.94 -26.30
C ASN A 195 -9.79 -3.48 -26.73
N THR A 196 -10.71 -2.61 -26.30
CA THR A 196 -10.72 -1.21 -26.72
C THR A 196 -9.65 -0.38 -26.02
N PHE A 197 -9.39 -0.65 -24.73
CA PHE A 197 -8.62 0.24 -23.88
C PHE A 197 -7.29 -0.35 -23.39
N PHE A 198 -7.08 -1.66 -23.51
CA PHE A 198 -5.89 -2.33 -22.95
C PHE A 198 -5.09 -3.13 -23.97
N THR A 199 -5.53 -3.27 -25.21
CA THR A 199 -4.70 -3.85 -26.29
C THR A 199 -3.42 -3.04 -26.49
N ARG A 200 -2.26 -3.61 -26.19
CA ARG A 200 -0.96 -2.99 -26.49
C ARG A 200 -0.56 -3.28 -27.94
N THR A 201 -0.63 -2.25 -28.78
CA THR A 201 -0.12 -2.30 -30.15
C THR A 201 1.33 -1.81 -30.23
N THR A 202 1.67 -0.79 -29.45
CA THR A 202 3.02 -0.25 -29.31
C THR A 202 3.35 -0.15 -27.82
N PHE A 203 4.53 -0.62 -27.43
CA PHE A 203 4.98 -0.50 -26.05
C PHE A 203 5.36 0.96 -25.74
N THR A 204 4.70 1.55 -24.75
CA THR A 204 5.04 2.88 -24.24
C THR A 204 5.87 2.71 -22.95
N PRO A 205 7.19 2.96 -22.97
CA PRO A 205 8.04 2.81 -21.80
C PRO A 205 7.91 3.99 -20.83
N ALA A 206 8.00 3.72 -19.53
CA ALA A 206 8.27 4.72 -18.50
C ALA A 206 9.80 4.87 -18.35
N THR A 207 10.41 5.68 -19.22
CA THR A 207 11.87 5.76 -19.40
C THR A 207 12.65 6.29 -18.21
N ALA A 208 11.99 6.98 -17.27
CA ALA A 208 12.63 7.43 -16.03
C ALA A 208 12.86 6.31 -15.00
N LEU A 209 12.18 5.17 -15.18
CA LEU A 209 12.14 4.07 -14.22
C LEU A 209 12.79 2.81 -14.81
N ASN A 210 13.11 1.87 -13.92
CA ASN A 210 13.61 0.55 -14.29
C ASN A 210 12.67 -0.60 -13.86
N LEU A 211 13.00 -1.84 -14.22
CA LEU A 211 12.17 -3.01 -13.91
C LEU A 211 12.18 -3.44 -12.44
N PHE A 212 13.01 -2.83 -11.58
CA PHE A 212 12.81 -3.02 -10.13
C PHE A 212 11.48 -2.43 -9.66
N VAL A 213 10.92 -1.43 -10.35
CA VAL A 213 9.62 -0.84 -9.98
C VAL A 213 8.47 -1.87 -10.01
N PRO A 214 8.17 -2.55 -11.14
CA PRO A 214 7.14 -3.59 -11.16
C PRO A 214 7.51 -4.81 -10.31
N ALA A 215 8.80 -5.17 -10.21
CA ALA A 215 9.24 -6.31 -9.42
C ALA A 215 9.00 -6.08 -7.92
N TRP A 216 9.38 -4.90 -7.44
CA TRP A 216 9.21 -4.49 -6.05
C TRP A 216 7.75 -4.30 -5.68
N ILE A 217 6.94 -3.68 -6.53
CA ILE A 217 5.54 -3.46 -6.19
C ILE A 217 4.75 -4.76 -6.13
N GLN A 218 5.03 -5.72 -7.02
CA GLN A 218 4.43 -7.05 -6.91
C GLN A 218 4.92 -7.77 -5.66
N PHE A 219 6.20 -7.66 -5.31
CA PHE A 219 6.75 -8.20 -4.07
C PHE A 219 6.06 -7.64 -2.83
N VAL A 220 5.70 -6.34 -2.82
CA VAL A 220 4.91 -5.71 -1.75
C VAL A 220 3.44 -6.13 -1.80
N VAL A 221 2.85 -6.30 -2.98
CA VAL A 221 1.47 -6.80 -3.12
C VAL A 221 1.33 -8.21 -2.54
N HIS A 222 2.33 -9.08 -2.75
CA HIS A 222 2.33 -10.44 -2.20
C HIS A 222 2.41 -10.49 -0.66
N ASP A 223 2.80 -9.38 -0.02
CA ASP A 223 2.78 -9.22 1.45
C ASP A 223 1.39 -8.77 1.93
N LEU A 224 0.72 -7.93 1.14
CA LEU A 224 -0.44 -7.16 1.59
C LEU A 224 -1.80 -7.68 1.14
N LEU A 225 -1.88 -8.24 -0.07
CA LEU A 225 -3.14 -8.41 -0.79
C LEU A 225 -3.20 -9.77 -1.49
N ASN A 226 -4.16 -10.60 -1.08
CA ASN A 226 -4.65 -11.67 -1.93
C ASN A 226 -6.09 -12.03 -1.58
N HIS A 227 -6.99 -11.97 -2.56
CA HIS A 227 -8.37 -12.41 -2.35
C HIS A 227 -8.49 -13.92 -2.49
N VAL A 228 -9.27 -14.54 -1.60
CA VAL A 228 -9.57 -15.97 -1.67
C VAL A 228 -10.51 -16.27 -2.85
N GLN A 229 -10.22 -17.32 -3.62
CA GLN A 229 -11.10 -17.80 -4.69
C GLN A 229 -12.21 -18.70 -4.14
N ASP A 230 -13.43 -18.58 -4.68
CA ASP A 230 -14.53 -19.48 -4.37
C ASP A 230 -14.60 -20.63 -5.37
N THR A 231 -14.11 -21.80 -4.96
CA THR A 231 -14.13 -23.02 -5.76
C THR A 231 -15.41 -23.83 -5.60
N ALA A 232 -16.28 -23.47 -4.63
CA ALA A 232 -17.53 -24.18 -4.35
C ALA A 232 -18.71 -23.66 -5.20
N THR A 233 -18.65 -22.41 -5.65
CA THR A 233 -19.71 -21.76 -6.43
C THR A 233 -19.40 -21.84 -7.93
N PRO A 234 -20.41 -21.98 -8.82
CA PRO A 234 -20.18 -21.95 -10.26
C PRO A 234 -19.37 -20.72 -10.70
N PRO A 235 -18.41 -20.90 -11.63
CA PRO A 235 -17.59 -19.80 -12.17
C PRO A 235 -18.43 -18.63 -12.67
N LEU A 236 -17.87 -17.43 -12.56
CA LEU A 236 -18.42 -16.20 -13.11
C LEU A 236 -18.09 -16.12 -14.61
N GLN A 237 -19.11 -15.87 -15.44
CA GLN A 237 -18.92 -15.54 -16.85
C GLN A 237 -18.38 -14.11 -16.98
N VAL A 238 -17.31 -13.94 -17.75
CA VAL A 238 -16.64 -12.67 -18.03
C VAL A 238 -16.44 -12.59 -19.52
N GLY A 239 -17.27 -11.85 -20.25
CA GLY A 239 -17.22 -11.84 -21.71
C GLY A 239 -17.24 -13.27 -22.28
N SER A 240 -16.19 -13.66 -22.99
CA SER A 240 -15.98 -14.98 -23.61
C SER A 240 -15.35 -16.04 -22.69
N GLN A 241 -14.94 -15.69 -21.48
CA GLN A 241 -14.22 -16.56 -20.54
C GLN A 241 -14.97 -16.79 -19.22
N THR A 242 -14.48 -17.72 -18.42
CA THR A 242 -14.99 -18.00 -17.06
C THR A 242 -13.89 -17.88 -16.03
N ILE A 243 -14.22 -17.40 -14.82
CA ILE A 243 -13.27 -17.35 -13.71
C ILE A 243 -13.92 -17.80 -12.42
N PHE A 244 -13.16 -18.33 -11.46
CA PHE A 244 -13.69 -18.53 -10.11
C PHE A 244 -14.18 -17.21 -9.52
N ARG A 245 -15.23 -17.25 -8.71
CA ARG A 245 -15.73 -16.05 -8.01
C ARG A 245 -14.75 -15.63 -6.91
N THR A 246 -14.83 -14.37 -6.49
CA THR A 246 -14.18 -13.94 -5.25
C THR A 246 -14.97 -14.49 -4.07
N LYS A 247 -14.31 -15.14 -3.09
CA LYS A 247 -14.98 -15.73 -1.92
C LYS A 247 -15.53 -14.63 -1.02
N ALA A 248 -16.85 -14.52 -0.94
CA ALA A 248 -17.52 -13.62 0.00
C ALA A 248 -17.88 -14.38 1.29
N ILE A 249 -17.68 -13.73 2.44
CA ILE A 249 -18.13 -14.24 3.76
C ILE A 249 -19.43 -13.56 4.22
N ALA A 250 -19.73 -12.39 3.66
CA ALA A 250 -20.99 -11.68 3.75
C ALA A 250 -21.14 -10.82 2.49
N PRO A 251 -22.34 -10.27 2.17
CA PRO A 251 -22.52 -9.41 1.01
C PRO A 251 -21.52 -8.23 1.00
N GLY A 252 -20.65 -8.18 -0.01
CA GLY A 252 -19.63 -7.15 -0.15
C GLY A 252 -18.44 -7.25 0.82
N VAL A 253 -18.29 -8.36 1.55
CA VAL A 253 -17.19 -8.59 2.50
C VAL A 253 -16.36 -9.77 2.05
N PHE A 254 -15.07 -9.53 1.81
CA PHE A 254 -14.14 -10.51 1.26
C PHE A 254 -12.91 -10.66 2.18
N PRO A 255 -12.50 -11.89 2.53
CA PRO A 255 -11.32 -12.15 3.33
C PRO A 255 -10.02 -11.95 2.53
N ASN A 256 -9.00 -11.46 3.21
CA ASN A 256 -7.63 -11.44 2.71
C ASN A 256 -6.92 -12.75 3.08
N GLU A 257 -6.34 -13.43 2.10
CA GLU A 257 -5.62 -14.69 2.33
C GLU A 257 -4.30 -14.47 3.04
N VAL A 258 -3.66 -13.31 2.86
CA VAL A 258 -2.48 -12.87 3.62
C VAL A 258 -2.90 -11.93 4.75
N ASP A 259 -2.00 -11.60 5.67
CA ASP A 259 -2.25 -10.53 6.63
C ASP A 259 -2.13 -9.15 5.95
N HIS A 260 -2.58 -8.10 6.62
CA HIS A 260 -2.61 -6.75 6.03
C HIS A 260 -1.37 -5.91 6.41
N TYR A 261 -0.43 -6.44 7.19
CA TYR A 261 0.78 -5.73 7.59
C TYR A 261 1.89 -5.88 6.53
N LEU A 262 2.86 -4.97 6.54
CA LEU A 262 4.11 -5.16 5.81
C LEU A 262 5.08 -5.94 6.70
N ASP A 263 4.88 -7.24 6.79
CA ASP A 263 5.50 -8.08 7.83
C ASP A 263 6.55 -9.04 7.23
N GLY A 264 6.70 -9.05 5.91
CA GLY A 264 7.60 -9.94 5.17
C GLY A 264 7.00 -11.31 4.85
N SER A 265 5.69 -11.51 4.99
CA SER A 265 5.01 -12.78 4.77
C SER A 265 5.27 -13.40 3.40
N GLN A 266 5.55 -12.59 2.38
CA GLN A 266 5.95 -13.06 1.05
C GLN A 266 7.31 -13.78 1.03
N LEU A 267 8.22 -13.48 1.98
CA LEU A 267 9.47 -14.24 2.18
C LEU A 267 9.34 -15.35 3.20
N TYR A 268 8.57 -15.13 4.27
CA TYR A 268 8.59 -16.00 5.45
C TYR A 268 7.44 -17.02 5.48
N GLY A 269 6.41 -16.82 4.65
CA GLY A 269 5.17 -17.61 4.68
C GLY A 269 4.21 -17.14 5.75
N GLY A 270 2.96 -17.63 5.68
CA GLY A 270 1.88 -17.25 6.60
C GLY A 270 1.63 -18.23 7.75
N SER A 271 2.52 -19.20 7.97
CA SER A 271 2.43 -20.15 9.08
C SER A 271 3.80 -20.69 9.46
N ALA A 272 3.96 -21.16 10.70
CA ALA A 272 5.22 -21.77 11.15
C ALA A 272 5.61 -22.99 10.31
N VAL A 273 4.63 -23.76 9.83
CA VAL A 273 4.85 -24.91 8.94
C VAL A 273 5.40 -24.46 7.59
N ALA A 274 4.81 -23.42 6.99
CA ALA A 274 5.29 -22.86 5.73
C ALA A 274 6.70 -22.25 5.89
N GLY A 275 6.92 -21.47 6.96
CA GLY A 275 8.22 -20.87 7.25
C GLY A 275 9.33 -21.89 7.50
N ALA A 276 9.02 -23.03 8.13
CA ALA A 276 9.98 -24.11 8.34
C ALA A 276 10.49 -24.75 7.03
N VAL A 277 9.73 -24.68 5.94
CA VAL A 277 10.18 -25.13 4.60
C VAL A 277 11.19 -24.14 3.99
N LEU A 278 11.14 -22.88 4.40
CA LEU A 278 11.93 -21.79 3.81
C LEU A 278 13.23 -21.50 4.57
N ARG A 279 13.39 -22.00 5.80
CA ARG A 279 14.53 -21.66 6.68
C ARG A 279 15.35 -22.86 7.14
N GLN A 280 16.57 -22.60 7.55
CA GLN A 280 17.52 -23.53 8.17
C GLN A 280 17.50 -23.37 9.70
N ASP A 281 18.09 -24.33 10.42
CA ASP A 281 18.12 -24.34 11.89
C ASP A 281 18.97 -23.20 12.48
N ASP A 282 19.94 -22.69 11.70
CA ASP A 282 20.76 -21.53 12.06
C ASP A 282 20.01 -20.19 11.91
N GLY A 283 18.76 -20.22 11.44
CA GLY A 283 17.92 -19.05 11.24
C GLY A 283 18.00 -18.44 9.84
N LYS A 284 18.87 -18.92 8.94
CA LYS A 284 18.95 -18.41 7.56
C LYS A 284 17.79 -18.92 6.71
N LEU A 285 17.43 -18.16 5.69
CA LEU A 285 16.60 -18.66 4.59
C LEU A 285 17.43 -19.62 3.70
N ARG A 286 16.77 -20.67 3.22
CA ARG A 286 17.35 -21.70 2.34
C ARG A 286 17.55 -21.13 0.94
N LEU A 287 18.79 -21.23 0.44
CA LEU A 287 19.16 -20.90 -0.93
C LEU A 287 19.94 -22.06 -1.59
N PRO A 288 19.30 -23.22 -1.85
CA PRO A 288 19.98 -24.38 -2.41
C PRO A 288 20.62 -24.03 -3.76
N ASN A 289 21.94 -24.26 -3.86
CA ASN A 289 22.74 -23.92 -5.04
C ASN A 289 22.60 -22.45 -5.48
N ASP A 290 22.38 -21.53 -4.55
CA ASP A 290 22.18 -20.10 -4.83
C ASP A 290 20.84 -19.77 -5.56
N TYR A 291 19.83 -20.62 -5.38
CA TYR A 291 18.46 -20.39 -5.89
C TYR A 291 17.44 -20.40 -4.76
N LEU A 292 16.29 -19.77 -4.99
CA LEU A 292 15.14 -19.91 -4.10
C LEU A 292 14.66 -21.36 -4.06
N VAL A 293 14.09 -21.76 -2.92
CA VAL A 293 13.50 -23.10 -2.75
C VAL A 293 12.42 -23.31 -3.81
N MET A 294 12.37 -24.48 -4.44
CA MET A 294 11.37 -24.82 -5.43
C MET A 294 10.25 -25.66 -4.83
N ASN A 295 9.01 -25.36 -5.18
CA ASN A 295 7.86 -26.21 -4.88
C ASN A 295 7.85 -27.41 -5.84
N GLY A 296 7.88 -28.61 -5.27
CA GLY A 296 7.94 -29.86 -6.03
C GLY A 296 6.71 -30.13 -6.91
N THR A 297 5.55 -29.57 -6.56
CA THR A 297 4.27 -29.76 -7.26
C THR A 297 4.07 -28.72 -8.35
N THR A 298 4.04 -27.43 -7.98
CA THR A 298 3.77 -26.33 -8.92
C THR A 298 4.93 -26.05 -9.85
N LYS A 299 6.13 -26.54 -9.51
CA LYS A 299 7.37 -26.31 -10.24
C LYS A 299 7.78 -24.82 -10.32
N THR A 300 7.25 -24.01 -9.41
CA THR A 300 7.59 -22.60 -9.17
C THR A 300 8.37 -22.44 -7.87
N GLU A 301 8.87 -21.25 -7.58
CA GLU A 301 9.52 -20.95 -6.30
C GLU A 301 8.51 -21.09 -5.15
N ALA A 302 8.93 -21.79 -4.10
CA ALA A 302 8.24 -21.86 -2.82
C ALA A 302 8.43 -20.51 -2.10
N LEU A 303 7.58 -19.55 -2.45
CA LEU A 303 7.47 -18.25 -1.78
C LEU A 303 6.39 -18.32 -0.69
N GLY A 304 6.34 -17.31 0.17
CA GLY A 304 5.29 -17.22 1.18
C GLY A 304 3.88 -17.06 0.60
N LEU A 305 3.79 -16.45 -0.59
CA LEU A 305 2.61 -16.49 -1.46
C LEU A 305 3.03 -17.00 -2.85
N PRO A 306 2.93 -18.31 -3.14
CA PRO A 306 3.56 -18.95 -4.29
C PRO A 306 2.71 -18.90 -5.58
N ILE A 307 2.13 -17.75 -5.91
CA ILE A 307 1.22 -17.57 -7.06
C ILE A 307 1.73 -16.50 -8.03
N ASN A 308 1.27 -16.52 -9.29
CA ASN A 308 1.44 -15.41 -10.26
C ASN A 308 2.87 -14.86 -10.39
N GLN A 309 3.87 -15.74 -10.28
CA GLN A 309 5.27 -15.35 -10.25
C GLN A 309 5.80 -14.97 -11.62
N TRP A 310 6.79 -14.09 -11.65
CA TRP A 310 7.60 -13.80 -12.82
C TRP A 310 9.03 -13.55 -12.39
N TYR A 311 9.92 -13.59 -13.37
CA TYR A 311 11.35 -13.41 -13.18
C TYR A 311 11.73 -12.23 -12.24
N GLY A 312 11.13 -11.05 -12.42
CA GLY A 312 11.45 -9.87 -11.62
C GLY A 312 11.12 -10.07 -10.14
N LEU A 313 9.95 -10.64 -9.84
CA LEU A 313 9.54 -10.98 -8.47
C LEU A 313 10.54 -11.95 -7.83
N SER A 314 10.88 -13.04 -8.52
CA SER A 314 11.88 -14.01 -8.05
C SER A 314 13.21 -13.33 -7.75
N MET A 315 13.61 -12.36 -8.59
CA MET A 315 14.87 -11.68 -8.41
C MET A 315 14.90 -10.82 -7.14
N VAL A 316 13.84 -10.04 -6.87
CA VAL A 316 13.72 -9.22 -5.65
C VAL A 316 13.62 -10.11 -4.41
N THR A 317 12.84 -11.20 -4.45
CA THR A 317 12.72 -12.11 -3.31
C THR A 317 14.06 -12.73 -2.92
N TYR A 318 14.86 -13.16 -3.90
CA TYR A 318 16.21 -13.66 -3.63
C TYR A 318 17.14 -12.58 -3.07
N ILE A 319 17.09 -11.34 -3.59
CA ILE A 319 17.92 -10.23 -3.05
C ILE A 319 17.61 -10.00 -1.57
N MET A 320 16.33 -10.00 -1.23
CA MET A 320 15.88 -9.82 0.14
C MET A 320 16.17 -11.04 1.03
N ALA A 321 16.24 -12.25 0.45
CA ALA A 321 16.69 -13.45 1.17
C ALA A 321 18.20 -13.42 1.48
N LEU A 322 19.03 -12.94 0.55
CA LEU A 322 20.45 -12.68 0.82
C LEU A 322 20.62 -11.65 1.95
N GLU A 323 19.80 -10.61 1.94
CA GLU A 323 19.82 -9.58 2.98
C GLU A 323 19.46 -10.13 4.35
N HIS A 324 18.43 -10.98 4.42
CA HIS A 324 18.07 -11.68 5.66
C HIS A 324 19.24 -12.53 6.17
N ASN A 325 19.88 -13.29 5.28
CA ASN A 325 20.99 -14.16 5.66
C ASN A 325 22.21 -13.38 6.19
N ALA A 326 22.50 -12.21 5.59
CA ALA A 326 23.56 -11.33 6.08
C ALA A 326 23.25 -10.75 7.48
N LEU A 327 21.97 -10.47 7.77
CA LEU A 327 21.53 -10.07 9.11
C LEU A 327 21.67 -11.20 10.12
N VAL A 328 21.29 -12.44 9.75
CA VAL A 328 21.47 -13.61 10.60
C VAL A 328 22.95 -13.85 10.92
N ASP A 329 23.84 -13.71 9.94
CA ASP A 329 25.29 -13.77 10.16
C ASP A 329 25.78 -12.69 11.13
N MET A 330 25.30 -11.46 10.98
CA MET A 330 25.61 -10.37 11.90
C MET A 330 25.12 -10.68 13.32
N PHE A 331 23.90 -11.21 13.48
CA PHE A 331 23.35 -11.56 14.79
C PHE A 331 24.10 -12.71 15.45
N HIS A 332 24.49 -13.74 14.72
CA HIS A 332 25.34 -14.80 15.27
C HIS A 332 26.68 -14.26 15.78
N ALA A 333 27.29 -13.34 15.03
CA ALA A 333 28.56 -12.74 15.42
C ALA A 333 28.43 -11.83 16.66
N LYS A 334 27.32 -11.10 16.79
CA LYS A 334 27.09 -10.14 17.88
C LYS A 334 26.49 -10.76 19.13
N TYR A 335 25.67 -11.80 18.95
CA TYR A 335 24.94 -12.48 20.00
C TYR A 335 25.17 -13.99 19.92
N PRO A 336 26.38 -14.51 20.21
CA PRO A 336 26.71 -15.93 20.05
C PRO A 336 25.87 -16.90 20.89
N ALA A 337 25.17 -16.39 21.91
CA ALA A 337 24.27 -17.18 22.75
C ALA A 337 22.85 -17.33 22.16
N TRP A 338 22.52 -16.60 21.09
CA TRP A 338 21.21 -16.69 20.45
C TRP A 338 21.08 -17.99 19.67
N SER A 339 19.88 -18.58 19.74
CA SER A 339 19.51 -19.67 18.85
C SER A 339 19.30 -19.15 17.44
N GLY A 340 19.34 -20.04 16.44
CA GLY A 340 18.96 -19.68 15.08
C GLY A 340 17.55 -19.13 14.98
N ASN A 341 16.61 -19.58 15.83
CA ASN A 341 15.27 -19.01 15.88
C ASN A 341 15.26 -17.55 16.37
N GLU A 342 16.04 -17.21 17.39
CA GLU A 342 16.13 -15.80 17.87
C GLU A 342 16.78 -14.91 16.80
N CYS A 343 17.84 -15.37 16.13
CA CYS A 343 18.44 -14.66 14.99
C CYS A 343 17.44 -14.46 13.84
N PHE A 344 16.68 -15.50 13.50
CA PHE A 344 15.65 -15.45 12.44
C PHE A 344 14.57 -14.40 12.76
N GLU A 345 13.98 -14.46 13.96
CA GLU A 345 12.89 -13.56 14.35
C GLU A 345 13.37 -12.10 14.40
N ARG A 346 14.60 -11.87 14.86
CA ARG A 346 15.20 -10.52 14.83
C ARG A 346 15.47 -10.05 13.41
N ALA A 347 16.01 -10.90 12.54
CA ALA A 347 16.25 -10.58 11.14
C ALA A 347 14.95 -10.31 10.38
N ARG A 348 13.87 -11.07 10.65
CA ARG A 348 12.53 -10.83 10.09
C ARG A 348 12.00 -9.45 10.45
N LEU A 349 12.14 -9.02 11.71
CA LEU A 349 11.78 -7.65 12.11
C LEU A 349 12.54 -6.60 11.30
N VAL A 350 13.86 -6.72 11.20
CA VAL A 350 14.70 -5.78 10.44
C VAL A 350 14.31 -5.75 8.97
N ILE A 351 14.12 -6.91 8.33
CA ILE A 351 13.72 -6.99 6.92
C ILE A 351 12.34 -6.36 6.69
N SER A 352 11.35 -6.62 7.55
CA SER A 352 10.02 -6.01 7.43
C SER A 352 10.10 -4.46 7.47
N ALA A 353 10.95 -3.91 8.34
CA ALA A 353 11.20 -2.48 8.42
C ALA A 353 11.95 -1.95 7.19
N LEU A 354 12.92 -2.69 6.64
CA LEU A 354 13.56 -2.33 5.38
C LEU A 354 12.56 -2.28 4.22
N ILE A 355 11.66 -3.26 4.11
CA ILE A 355 10.63 -3.29 3.07
C ILE A 355 9.75 -2.04 3.18
N ALA A 356 9.23 -1.74 4.37
CA ALA A 356 8.39 -0.56 4.59
C ALA A 356 9.14 0.77 4.30
N LYS A 357 10.39 0.89 4.74
CA LYS A 357 11.24 2.07 4.50
C LYS A 357 11.54 2.26 3.01
N ILE A 358 11.97 1.20 2.31
CA ILE A 358 12.27 1.24 0.87
C ILE A 358 11.00 1.56 0.07
N GLN A 359 9.89 0.90 0.39
CA GLN A 359 8.59 1.17 -0.24
C GLN A 359 8.20 2.65 -0.10
N GLY A 360 8.31 3.20 1.10
CA GLY A 360 7.87 4.56 1.39
C GLY A 360 8.85 5.65 0.95
N LEU A 361 10.15 5.47 1.11
CA LEU A 361 11.14 6.54 0.90
C LEU A 361 11.93 6.43 -0.39
N GLU A 362 11.96 5.27 -1.05
CA GLU A 362 12.67 5.06 -2.31
C GLU A 362 11.70 4.78 -3.46
N TRP A 363 10.90 3.70 -3.38
CA TRP A 363 9.99 3.31 -4.47
C TRP A 363 8.90 4.36 -4.71
N THR A 364 8.23 4.83 -3.66
CA THR A 364 7.17 5.84 -3.77
C THR A 364 7.72 7.16 -4.35
N LYS A 365 8.94 7.56 -3.96
CA LYS A 365 9.59 8.76 -4.52
C LYS A 365 10.01 8.59 -5.97
N ALA A 366 10.37 7.38 -6.40
CA ALA A 366 10.71 7.12 -7.79
C ALA A 366 9.51 7.33 -8.72
N ILE A 367 8.30 6.94 -8.28
CA ILE A 367 7.07 7.09 -9.08
C ILE A 367 6.35 8.43 -8.89
N ILE A 368 6.81 9.23 -7.92
CA ILE A 368 6.37 10.59 -7.62
C ILE A 368 7.57 11.52 -7.78
N GLN A 369 7.97 11.86 -9.00
CA GLN A 369 9.13 12.71 -9.29
C GLN A 369 8.76 14.20 -9.20
N ASN A 370 8.35 14.61 -8.02
CA ASN A 370 7.91 15.97 -7.73
C ASN A 370 8.37 16.36 -6.31
N ASP A 371 8.98 17.53 -6.18
CA ASP A 371 9.57 18.01 -4.92
C ASP A 371 8.56 18.11 -3.78
N ALA A 372 7.35 18.61 -4.05
CA ALA A 372 6.28 18.70 -3.07
C ALA A 372 5.79 17.30 -2.65
N GLY A 373 5.70 16.36 -3.59
CA GLY A 373 5.41 14.95 -3.31
C GLY A 373 6.51 14.27 -2.48
N HIS A 374 7.78 14.52 -2.78
CA HIS A 374 8.91 14.02 -2.00
C HIS A 374 8.91 14.58 -0.58
N PHE A 375 8.68 15.88 -0.44
CA PHE A 375 8.59 16.54 0.86
C PHE A 375 7.43 16.00 1.69
N ALA A 376 6.26 15.81 1.08
CA ALA A 376 5.11 15.19 1.73
C ALA A 376 5.43 13.78 2.24
N GLN A 377 6.12 12.98 1.42
CA GLN A 377 6.53 11.63 1.79
C GLN A 377 7.55 11.64 2.93
N ASP A 378 8.52 12.54 2.90
CA ASP A 378 9.49 12.74 4.00
C ASP A 378 8.81 13.21 5.28
N HIS A 379 7.86 14.12 5.19
CA HIS A 379 7.09 14.58 6.33
C HIS A 379 6.26 13.45 6.95
N MET A 380 5.63 12.58 6.15
CA MET A 380 4.91 11.42 6.69
C MET A 380 5.85 10.52 7.51
N PHE A 381 7.07 10.26 7.03
CA PHE A 381 8.02 9.43 7.77
C PHE A 381 8.66 10.14 8.97
N TYR A 382 9.06 11.40 8.84
CA TYR A 382 9.97 12.08 9.77
C TYR A 382 9.41 13.36 10.40
N GLY A 383 8.20 13.77 10.01
CA GLY A 383 7.52 14.97 10.48
C GLY A 383 8.28 16.26 10.16
N PHE A 384 7.81 17.37 10.73
CA PHE A 384 8.49 18.66 10.60
C PHE A 384 9.87 18.72 11.26
N LEU A 385 10.16 17.83 12.23
CA LEU A 385 11.49 17.73 12.83
C LEU A 385 12.53 17.11 11.87
N GLY A 386 12.07 16.40 10.83
CA GLY A 386 12.90 15.80 9.80
C GLY A 386 13.77 14.64 10.30
N LYS A 387 14.50 14.02 9.37
CA LYS A 387 15.28 12.79 9.61
C LYS A 387 16.33 12.94 10.71
N ALA A 388 16.93 14.13 10.87
CA ALA A 388 17.96 14.36 11.89
C ALA A 388 17.45 14.15 13.33
N SER A 389 16.14 14.34 13.56
CA SER A 389 15.51 14.11 14.86
C SER A 389 15.57 12.65 15.31
N ARG A 390 15.77 11.70 14.38
CA ARG A 390 15.88 10.26 14.67
C ARG A 390 17.09 9.91 15.55
N LYS A 391 18.08 10.81 15.66
CA LYS A 391 19.19 10.65 16.61
C LYS A 391 18.73 10.68 18.07
N ALA A 392 17.61 11.32 18.38
CA ALA A 392 17.01 11.35 19.71
C ALA A 392 15.97 10.21 19.86
N VAL A 393 16.45 8.97 19.97
CA VAL A 393 15.60 7.75 19.97
C VAL A 393 14.54 7.81 21.07
N GLY A 394 13.28 7.57 20.70
CA GLY A 394 12.18 7.38 21.64
C GLY A 394 11.55 8.67 22.17
N VAL A 395 11.98 9.85 21.73
CA VAL A 395 11.29 11.14 21.99
C VAL A 395 10.07 11.29 21.08
N GLN A 396 10.12 10.71 19.88
CA GLN A 396 9.12 10.84 18.82
C GLN A 396 7.72 10.37 19.27
N ARG A 397 7.62 9.22 19.96
CA ARG A 397 6.37 8.66 20.50
C ARG A 397 5.61 9.55 21.50
N TRP A 398 6.28 10.55 22.08
CA TRP A 398 5.64 11.51 23.00
C TRP A 398 5.11 12.75 22.29
N LEU A 399 5.41 12.89 21.00
CA LEU A 399 4.93 13.96 20.13
C LEU A 399 3.85 13.41 19.20
N GLY A 400 3.03 14.29 18.62
CA GLY A 400 2.10 13.89 17.57
C GLY A 400 2.85 13.55 16.27
N ASN A 401 2.33 12.58 15.50
CA ASN A 401 2.98 12.09 14.27
C ASN A 401 3.22 13.19 13.23
N SER A 402 2.40 14.25 13.17
CA SER A 402 2.70 15.41 12.29
C SER A 402 4.00 16.14 12.66
N VAL A 403 4.41 16.12 13.93
CA VAL A 403 5.63 16.78 14.40
C VAL A 403 6.84 15.86 14.22
N SER A 404 6.75 14.61 14.67
CA SER A 404 7.87 13.67 14.72
C SER A 404 7.96 12.68 13.56
N GLY A 405 6.91 12.61 12.72
CA GLY A 405 6.71 11.56 11.74
C GLY A 405 6.05 10.32 12.32
N SER A 406 5.45 9.52 11.44
CA SER A 406 4.85 8.22 11.77
C SER A 406 5.91 7.14 12.01
N TRP A 407 7.09 7.24 11.37
CA TRP A 407 8.15 6.25 11.53
C TRP A 407 8.83 6.38 12.90
N GLY A 408 8.68 5.35 13.73
CA GLY A 408 9.01 5.34 15.16
C GLY A 408 8.24 6.38 15.98
N GLY A 409 7.10 6.84 15.45
CA GLY A 409 6.15 7.74 16.11
C GLY A 409 5.25 6.98 17.08
N LYS A 410 4.09 7.58 17.38
CA LYS A 410 3.09 6.97 18.26
C LYS A 410 2.21 6.02 17.44
N LEU A 411 1.95 4.82 17.99
CA LEU A 411 0.94 3.93 17.42
C LEU A 411 -0.44 4.59 17.48
N THR A 412 -1.07 4.70 16.32
CA THR A 412 -2.41 5.26 16.16
C THR A 412 -3.13 4.59 15.02
N TYR A 413 -4.43 4.35 15.17
CA TYR A 413 -5.29 3.98 14.04
C TYR A 413 -6.41 5.02 13.93
N GLU A 414 -6.47 5.67 12.76
CA GLU A 414 -7.35 6.82 12.48
C GLU A 414 -8.82 6.52 12.85
N GLY A 415 -9.46 7.44 13.56
CA GLY A 415 -10.89 7.37 13.89
C GLY A 415 -11.32 6.18 14.76
N ASN A 416 -10.38 5.51 15.45
CA ASN A 416 -10.60 4.21 16.12
C ASN A 416 -11.07 3.10 15.16
N VAL A 417 -10.79 3.23 13.86
CA VAL A 417 -11.11 2.19 12.85
C VAL A 417 -9.96 1.19 12.80
N PRO A 418 -10.21 -0.10 13.12
CA PRO A 418 -9.21 -1.15 12.98
C PRO A 418 -8.57 -1.14 11.59
N TYR A 419 -7.25 -1.29 11.57
CA TYR A 419 -6.49 -1.32 10.34
C TYR A 419 -6.76 -2.59 9.54
N ALA A 420 -6.97 -2.41 8.24
CA ALA A 420 -6.86 -3.41 7.19
C ALA A 420 -6.55 -2.69 5.88
N THR A 421 -5.95 -3.39 4.92
CA THR A 421 -5.94 -2.90 3.53
C THR A 421 -7.36 -2.92 2.97
N THR A 422 -7.63 -2.09 1.95
CA THR A 422 -8.98 -1.90 1.42
C THR A 422 -9.20 -2.50 0.04
N GLU A 423 -10.47 -2.75 -0.30
CA GLU A 423 -10.85 -3.16 -1.66
C GLU A 423 -10.42 -2.13 -2.72
N GLU A 424 -10.55 -0.85 -2.38
CA GLU A 424 -10.13 0.26 -3.25
C GLU A 424 -8.61 0.31 -3.40
N PHE A 425 -7.86 -0.02 -2.34
CA PHE A 425 -6.40 -0.13 -2.42
C PHE A 425 -5.96 -1.23 -3.38
N THR A 426 -6.63 -2.38 -3.37
CA THR A 426 -6.43 -3.46 -4.35
C THR A 426 -6.65 -2.95 -5.77
N SER A 427 -7.74 -2.21 -5.98
CA SER A 427 -8.13 -1.71 -7.31
C SER A 427 -7.11 -0.73 -7.90
N VAL A 428 -6.61 0.22 -7.09
CA VAL A 428 -5.61 1.20 -7.56
C VAL A 428 -4.18 0.64 -7.66
N TYR A 429 -3.92 -0.57 -7.16
CA TYR A 429 -2.66 -1.30 -7.30
C TYR A 429 -2.62 -2.25 -8.51
N ARG A 430 -3.67 -2.27 -9.36
CA ARG A 430 -3.71 -3.01 -10.64
C ARG A 430 -2.81 -2.37 -11.69
N MET A 431 -1.49 -2.52 -11.51
CA MET A 431 -0.44 -1.87 -12.31
C MET A 431 0.20 -2.81 -13.33
N HIS A 432 -0.54 -3.78 -13.87
CA HIS A 432 -0.04 -4.79 -14.79
C HIS A 432 0.62 -4.21 -16.06
N SER A 433 0.19 -3.01 -16.50
CA SER A 433 0.80 -2.27 -17.62
C SER A 433 2.28 -1.93 -17.44
N LEU A 434 2.81 -2.01 -16.20
CA LEU A 434 4.24 -1.82 -15.94
C LEU A 434 5.11 -2.94 -16.53
N LEU A 435 4.57 -4.13 -16.78
CA LEU A 435 5.37 -5.24 -17.31
C LEU A 435 5.65 -5.06 -18.82
N PRO A 436 6.89 -5.25 -19.29
CA PRO A 436 7.22 -5.17 -20.71
C PRO A 436 6.78 -6.43 -21.46
N GLU A 437 6.81 -6.40 -22.80
CA GLU A 437 6.57 -7.62 -23.62
C GLU A 437 7.72 -8.62 -23.54
N ALA A 438 8.94 -8.13 -23.31
CA ALA A 438 10.14 -8.93 -23.14
C ALA A 438 11.16 -8.19 -22.28
N ILE A 439 12.04 -8.94 -21.63
CA ILE A 439 13.19 -8.42 -20.89
C ILE A 439 14.45 -8.71 -21.70
N THR A 440 15.25 -7.67 -21.98
CA THR A 440 16.56 -7.87 -22.60
C THR A 440 17.59 -8.14 -21.50
N VAL A 441 18.13 -9.35 -21.47
CA VAL A 441 19.21 -9.72 -20.54
C VAL A 441 20.53 -9.21 -21.10
N ARG A 442 21.28 -8.47 -20.30
CA ARG A 442 22.54 -7.83 -20.68
C ARG A 442 23.65 -8.21 -19.71
N SER A 443 24.85 -8.36 -20.27
CA SER A 443 26.06 -8.50 -19.45
C SER A 443 26.32 -7.22 -18.66
N ALA A 444 26.47 -7.32 -17.34
CA ALA A 444 26.82 -6.20 -16.47
C ALA A 444 28.22 -5.65 -16.77
N ALA A 445 29.13 -6.50 -17.26
CA ALA A 445 30.51 -6.13 -17.57
C ALA A 445 30.66 -5.37 -18.90
N THR A 446 29.84 -5.70 -19.90
CA THR A 446 30.01 -5.19 -21.29
C THR A 446 28.80 -4.47 -21.85
N ASN A 447 27.68 -4.49 -21.13
CA ASN A 447 26.36 -4.03 -21.57
C ASN A 447 25.82 -4.74 -22.84
N LYS A 448 26.49 -5.79 -23.33
CA LYS A 448 26.09 -6.56 -24.50
C LYS A 448 24.83 -7.37 -24.18
N ALA A 449 23.86 -7.35 -25.10
CA ALA A 449 22.69 -8.22 -25.01
C ALA A 449 23.10 -9.70 -25.10
N LEU A 450 22.65 -10.49 -24.13
CA LEU A 450 22.91 -11.92 -24.02
C LEU A 450 21.69 -12.73 -24.50
N ALA A 451 20.50 -12.30 -24.11
CA ALA A 451 19.23 -12.95 -24.46
C ALA A 451 18.08 -11.93 -24.43
N SER A 452 16.97 -12.28 -25.07
CA SER A 452 15.68 -11.59 -24.91
C SER A 452 14.65 -12.60 -24.44
N VAL A 453 13.97 -12.30 -23.34
CA VAL A 453 13.04 -13.20 -22.67
C VAL A 453 11.62 -12.66 -22.84
N PRO A 454 10.80 -13.26 -23.71
CA PRO A 454 9.38 -12.90 -23.80
C PRO A 454 8.70 -13.07 -22.45
N LEU A 455 7.82 -12.15 -22.06
CA LEU A 455 7.13 -12.18 -20.78
C LEU A 455 6.40 -13.51 -20.57
N ALA A 456 5.74 -14.05 -21.61
CA ALA A 456 5.06 -15.34 -21.57
C ALA A 456 5.97 -16.52 -21.17
N GLN A 457 7.29 -16.43 -21.43
CA GLN A 457 8.27 -17.44 -21.03
C GLN A 457 8.86 -17.19 -19.64
N GLY A 458 8.71 -15.98 -19.10
CA GLY A 458 9.27 -15.54 -17.82
C GLY A 458 8.29 -15.55 -16.65
N ILE A 459 7.08 -16.10 -16.83
CA ILE A 459 6.01 -16.20 -15.82
C ILE A 459 5.77 -17.65 -15.36
N PHE A 460 5.19 -17.82 -14.18
CA PHE A 460 4.91 -19.12 -13.54
C PHE A 460 6.14 -20.03 -13.49
N GLN A 461 6.10 -21.24 -14.04
CA GLN A 461 7.28 -22.12 -14.05
C GLN A 461 8.49 -21.47 -14.72
N GLY A 462 8.27 -20.52 -15.64
CA GLY A 462 9.31 -19.73 -16.26
C GLY A 462 10.07 -18.82 -15.30
N SER A 463 9.47 -18.36 -14.19
CA SER A 463 10.12 -17.41 -13.26
C SER A 463 11.46 -17.92 -12.71
N ALA A 464 11.52 -19.21 -12.37
CA ALA A 464 12.71 -19.87 -11.86
C ALA A 464 13.58 -20.54 -12.92
N ARG A 465 13.02 -20.80 -14.12
CA ARG A 465 13.57 -21.80 -15.06
C ARG A 465 14.09 -21.23 -16.36
N VAL A 466 13.98 -19.93 -16.61
CA VAL A 466 14.57 -19.38 -17.83
C VAL A 466 16.09 -19.57 -17.75
N ASN A 467 16.63 -20.47 -18.57
CA ASN A 467 18.07 -20.66 -18.70
C ASN A 467 18.63 -19.55 -19.59
N LEU A 468 19.04 -18.46 -18.95
CA LEU A 468 19.49 -17.24 -19.64
C LEU A 468 20.96 -17.30 -20.06
N ASN A 469 21.69 -18.35 -19.69
CA ASN A 469 23.14 -18.42 -19.80
C ASN A 469 23.82 -17.11 -19.33
N ALA A 470 23.29 -16.54 -18.24
CA ALA A 470 23.64 -15.24 -17.69
C ALA A 470 23.91 -15.36 -16.19
N SER A 471 24.85 -14.59 -15.66
CA SER A 471 25.14 -14.59 -14.23
C SER A 471 24.04 -13.88 -13.43
N ARG A 472 23.98 -14.14 -12.14
CA ARG A 472 23.07 -13.43 -11.22
C ARG A 472 23.29 -11.91 -11.25
N VAL A 473 24.53 -11.46 -11.42
CA VAL A 473 24.85 -10.03 -11.58
C VAL A 473 24.24 -9.48 -12.87
N ASP A 474 24.33 -10.22 -13.99
CA ASP A 474 23.73 -9.81 -15.28
C ASP A 474 22.21 -9.69 -15.17
N MET A 475 21.59 -10.61 -14.44
CA MET A 475 20.16 -10.63 -14.15
C MET A 475 19.71 -9.37 -13.38
N VAL A 476 20.41 -9.03 -12.30
CA VAL A 476 20.17 -7.82 -11.49
C VAL A 476 20.41 -6.56 -12.31
N TYR A 477 21.52 -6.50 -13.05
CA TYR A 477 21.84 -5.38 -13.93
C TYR A 477 20.75 -5.17 -14.99
N SER A 478 20.26 -6.25 -15.59
CA SER A 478 19.20 -6.21 -16.60
C SER A 478 17.91 -5.59 -16.06
N LEU A 479 17.53 -5.86 -14.81
CA LEU A 479 16.38 -5.17 -14.21
C LEU A 479 16.61 -3.67 -14.08
N GLY A 480 17.84 -3.24 -13.79
CA GLY A 480 18.21 -1.83 -13.65
C GLY A 480 18.25 -1.03 -14.96
N VAL A 481 18.56 -1.67 -16.09
CA VAL A 481 18.71 -1.00 -17.41
C VAL A 481 17.56 -1.21 -18.38
N ASN A 482 16.59 -2.08 -18.07
CA ASN A 482 15.34 -2.18 -18.83
C ASN A 482 14.26 -1.28 -18.21
N HIS A 483 13.34 -0.80 -19.04
CA HIS A 483 12.26 0.09 -18.62
C HIS A 483 10.93 -0.65 -18.44
N PRO A 484 10.13 -0.29 -17.42
CA PRO A 484 8.75 -0.74 -17.31
C PRO A 484 7.86 -0.01 -18.32
N GLY A 485 6.63 -0.49 -18.52
CA GLY A 485 5.61 0.23 -19.27
C GLY A 485 5.04 1.42 -18.49
N ALA A 486 4.58 2.45 -19.19
CA ALA A 486 3.82 3.55 -18.59
C ALA A 486 2.38 3.11 -18.26
N LEU A 487 1.81 3.68 -17.18
CA LEU A 487 0.42 3.46 -16.78
C LEU A 487 -0.55 4.33 -17.62
N VAL A 488 -0.68 3.95 -18.89
CA VAL A 488 -1.54 4.60 -19.90
C VAL A 488 -2.39 3.58 -20.62
N LEU A 489 -3.45 4.04 -21.30
CA LEU A 489 -4.32 3.17 -22.09
C LEU A 489 -3.52 2.52 -23.23
N ASN A 490 -4.00 1.38 -23.72
CA ASN A 490 -3.39 0.61 -24.81
C ASN A 490 -1.93 0.20 -24.51
N ASN A 491 -1.63 -0.09 -23.24
CA ASN A 491 -0.29 -0.50 -22.80
C ASN A 491 -0.31 -1.69 -21.84
N PHE A 492 -1.33 -2.56 -21.87
CA PHE A 492 -1.38 -3.78 -21.06
C PHE A 492 -0.63 -4.94 -21.76
N PRO A 493 0.15 -5.77 -21.06
CA PRO A 493 0.99 -6.77 -21.73
C PRO A 493 0.18 -7.84 -22.45
N THR A 494 0.56 -8.17 -23.68
CA THR A 494 -0.15 -9.14 -24.51
C THR A 494 -0.15 -10.53 -23.86
N ALA A 495 0.98 -10.92 -23.26
CA ALA A 495 1.11 -12.19 -22.55
C ALA A 495 0.11 -12.35 -21.37
N LEU A 496 -0.34 -11.23 -20.77
CA LEU A 496 -1.31 -11.26 -19.68
C LEU A 496 -2.77 -11.25 -20.16
N ARG A 497 -3.00 -11.00 -21.45
CA ARG A 497 -4.33 -11.08 -22.06
C ARG A 497 -4.69 -12.49 -22.57
N ASN A 498 -3.74 -13.41 -22.49
CA ASN A 498 -3.90 -14.82 -22.84
C ASN A 498 -3.08 -15.70 -21.88
N VAL A 499 -3.30 -15.52 -20.59
CA VAL A 499 -2.50 -16.16 -19.53
C VAL A 499 -3.23 -17.35 -18.94
N ASN A 500 -2.56 -18.46 -18.63
CA ASN A 500 -3.13 -19.55 -17.82
C ASN A 500 -2.56 -19.43 -16.39
N PRO A 501 -3.31 -18.87 -15.43
CA PRO A 501 -2.79 -18.68 -14.08
C PRO A 501 -2.48 -20.04 -13.45
N GLN A 502 -1.22 -20.27 -13.10
CA GLN A 502 -0.74 -21.51 -12.47
C GLN A 502 -0.83 -22.79 -13.32
N GLY A 503 -1.23 -22.71 -14.59
CA GLY A 503 -1.26 -23.86 -15.51
C GLY A 503 -2.41 -24.86 -15.28
N ASP A 504 -3.25 -24.63 -14.26
CA ASP A 504 -4.32 -25.54 -13.83
C ASP A 504 -5.71 -25.16 -14.37
N TYR A 505 -5.88 -23.98 -14.98
CA TYR A 505 -7.12 -23.70 -15.71
C TYR A 505 -7.11 -24.49 -17.01
N SER A 506 -8.24 -25.12 -17.34
CA SER A 506 -8.47 -25.77 -18.63
C SER A 506 -8.45 -24.80 -19.82
N HIS A 507 -8.33 -23.50 -19.54
CA HIS A 507 -8.39 -22.40 -20.50
C HIS A 507 -7.50 -21.23 -20.03
N THR A 508 -7.12 -20.37 -20.97
CA THR A 508 -6.46 -19.09 -20.67
C THR A 508 -7.47 -18.01 -20.32
N ILE A 509 -7.00 -16.95 -19.67
CA ILE A 509 -7.77 -15.76 -19.35
C ILE A 509 -7.13 -14.49 -19.91
N ASP A 510 -7.97 -13.49 -20.18
CA ASP A 510 -7.60 -12.10 -20.35
C ASP A 510 -7.64 -11.37 -19.00
N LEU A 511 -6.46 -11.11 -18.43
CA LEU A 511 -6.35 -10.49 -17.12
C LEU A 511 -6.90 -9.05 -17.09
N ALA A 512 -6.88 -8.31 -18.21
CA ALA A 512 -7.46 -6.97 -18.26
C ALA A 512 -8.99 -7.01 -18.10
N ALA A 513 -9.65 -7.96 -18.78
CA ALA A 513 -11.09 -8.19 -18.63
C ALA A 513 -11.43 -8.69 -17.22
N VAL A 514 -10.59 -9.55 -16.65
CA VAL A 514 -10.75 -10.03 -15.27
C VAL A 514 -10.63 -8.89 -14.27
N ASP A 515 -9.63 -8.01 -14.40
CA ASP A 515 -9.44 -6.87 -13.51
C ASP A 515 -10.68 -5.97 -13.46
N ILE A 516 -11.28 -5.68 -14.62
CA ILE A 516 -12.54 -4.90 -14.72
C ILE A 516 -13.68 -5.60 -13.96
N ILE A 517 -13.85 -6.90 -14.17
CA ILE A 517 -14.90 -7.66 -13.49
C ILE A 517 -14.66 -7.76 -12.00
N ARG A 518 -13.42 -7.88 -11.52
CA ARG A 518 -13.14 -7.98 -10.09
C ARG A 518 -13.57 -6.74 -9.34
N ASP A 519 -13.35 -5.55 -9.90
CA ASP A 519 -13.79 -4.31 -9.26
C ASP A 519 -15.33 -4.26 -9.20
N ARG A 520 -16.02 -4.65 -10.29
CA ARG A 520 -17.48 -4.73 -10.34
C ARG A 520 -18.05 -5.77 -9.38
N GLU A 521 -17.49 -6.98 -9.35
CA GLU A 521 -17.89 -8.12 -8.50
C GLU A 521 -17.74 -7.77 -7.02
N ARG A 522 -16.66 -7.08 -6.67
CA ARG A 522 -16.36 -6.68 -5.30
C ARG A 522 -17.07 -5.39 -4.89
N GLY A 523 -17.92 -4.84 -5.76
CA GLY A 523 -18.69 -3.64 -5.46
C GLY A 523 -17.83 -2.42 -5.19
N VAL A 524 -16.65 -2.32 -5.83
CA VAL A 524 -15.86 -1.08 -5.84
C VAL A 524 -16.56 -0.08 -6.75
N PRO A 525 -16.78 1.18 -6.32
CA PRO A 525 -17.41 2.18 -7.17
C PRO A 525 -16.67 2.38 -8.49
N ARG A 526 -17.45 2.57 -9.56
CA ARG A 526 -16.92 3.03 -10.86
C ARG A 526 -16.29 4.41 -10.74
N TYR A 527 -15.51 4.81 -11.75
CA TYR A 527 -14.59 5.94 -11.67
C TYR A 527 -15.22 7.22 -11.10
N ASN A 528 -16.37 7.65 -11.61
CA ASN A 528 -16.94 8.93 -11.20
C ASN A 528 -17.52 8.91 -9.78
N ALA A 529 -18.22 7.82 -9.42
CA ALA A 529 -18.68 7.58 -8.06
C ALA A 529 -17.51 7.45 -7.07
N PHE A 530 -16.44 6.78 -7.48
CA PHE A 530 -15.21 6.63 -6.70
C PHE A 530 -14.57 7.99 -6.39
N ARG A 531 -14.48 8.88 -7.39
CA ARG A 531 -13.99 10.25 -7.20
C ARG A 531 -14.83 11.01 -6.18
N ARG A 532 -16.16 10.93 -6.24
CA ARG A 532 -17.04 11.57 -5.24
C ARG A 532 -16.78 11.05 -3.84
N SER A 533 -16.63 9.74 -3.67
CA SER A 533 -16.33 9.12 -2.37
C SER A 533 -14.97 9.56 -1.81
N LEU A 534 -14.01 9.88 -2.68
CA LEU A 534 -12.72 10.45 -2.31
C LEU A 534 -12.72 11.98 -2.20
N LEU A 535 -13.89 12.61 -2.22
CA LEU A 535 -14.10 14.06 -2.19
C LEU A 535 -13.38 14.81 -3.33
N LEU A 536 -13.14 14.14 -4.45
CA LEU A 536 -12.59 14.69 -5.68
C LEU A 536 -13.71 15.24 -6.58
N THR A 537 -13.36 16.20 -7.43
CA THR A 537 -14.28 16.72 -8.44
C THR A 537 -14.62 15.63 -9.45
N PRO A 538 -15.90 15.23 -9.63
CA PRO A 538 -16.30 14.29 -10.66
C PRO A 538 -16.15 14.90 -12.05
N ILE A 539 -16.03 14.05 -13.07
CA ILE A 539 -16.11 14.46 -14.47
C ILE A 539 -17.59 14.61 -14.88
N SER A 540 -17.86 15.54 -15.80
CA SER A 540 -19.18 15.70 -16.44
C SER A 540 -19.14 15.31 -17.92
N THR A 541 -17.96 15.38 -18.55
CA THR A 541 -17.72 15.00 -19.94
C THR A 541 -16.41 14.23 -20.08
N TRP A 542 -16.20 13.56 -21.22
CA TRP A 542 -14.94 12.87 -21.50
C TRP A 542 -13.73 13.81 -21.61
N ALA A 543 -13.96 15.07 -21.98
CA ALA A 543 -12.92 16.10 -22.05
C ALA A 543 -12.37 16.50 -20.67
N ASP A 544 -13.16 16.30 -19.60
CA ASP A 544 -12.68 16.54 -18.23
C ASP A 544 -11.67 15.46 -17.78
N LEU A 545 -11.67 14.29 -18.42
CA LEU A 545 -10.79 13.16 -18.08
C LEU A 545 -9.45 13.23 -18.81
N THR A 546 -9.48 13.54 -20.11
CA THR A 546 -8.32 13.53 -21.00
C THR A 546 -8.50 14.48 -22.19
N ASN A 547 -7.39 15.05 -22.68
CA ASN A 547 -7.38 15.88 -23.89
C ASN A 547 -7.22 15.05 -25.19
N ASP A 548 -7.03 13.74 -25.08
CA ASP A 548 -6.88 12.85 -26.23
C ASP A 548 -8.25 12.57 -26.89
N VAL A 549 -8.45 13.15 -28.08
CA VAL A 549 -9.71 13.06 -28.83
C VAL A 549 -10.04 11.64 -29.30
N GLU A 550 -9.02 10.80 -29.54
CA GLU A 550 -9.24 9.39 -29.92
C GLU A 550 -9.72 8.59 -28.71
N VAL A 551 -9.14 8.84 -27.54
CA VAL A 551 -9.61 8.24 -26.28
C VAL A 551 -11.03 8.70 -25.96
N GLN A 552 -11.36 9.99 -26.12
CA GLN A 552 -12.72 10.49 -25.93
C GLN A 552 -13.73 9.80 -26.86
N ALA A 553 -13.37 9.59 -28.14
CA ALA A 553 -14.22 8.88 -29.09
C ALA A 553 -14.44 7.41 -28.70
N LYS A 554 -13.40 6.71 -28.24
CA LYS A 554 -13.51 5.33 -27.73
C LYS A 554 -14.40 5.25 -26.47
N LEU A 555 -14.24 6.20 -25.54
CA LEU A 555 -15.09 6.30 -24.35
C LEU A 555 -16.55 6.50 -24.73
N GLN A 556 -16.82 7.42 -25.64
CA GLN A 556 -18.17 7.65 -26.17
C GLN A 556 -18.76 6.41 -26.84
N ALA A 557 -17.96 5.66 -27.58
CA ALA A 557 -18.42 4.45 -28.27
C ALA A 557 -18.76 3.30 -27.31
N VAL A 558 -17.98 3.12 -26.23
CA VAL A 558 -18.16 2.00 -25.28
C VAL A 558 -19.14 2.34 -24.16
N TYR A 559 -19.09 3.55 -23.62
CA TYR A 559 -19.86 3.98 -22.44
C TYR A 559 -21.01 4.96 -22.79
N GLY A 560 -21.14 5.38 -24.04
CA GLY A 560 -22.12 6.40 -24.44
C GLY A 560 -21.75 7.77 -23.88
N SER A 561 -22.77 8.58 -23.54
CA SER A 561 -22.57 9.87 -22.88
C SER A 561 -22.63 9.79 -21.35
N ASP A 562 -22.85 8.60 -20.79
CA ASP A 562 -23.00 8.40 -19.35
C ASP A 562 -21.65 8.12 -18.69
N VAL A 563 -21.06 9.17 -18.12
CA VAL A 563 -19.77 9.11 -17.42
C VAL A 563 -19.81 8.27 -16.14
N GLU A 564 -20.98 7.94 -15.60
CA GLU A 564 -21.12 7.08 -14.42
C GLU A 564 -20.78 5.62 -14.72
N LEU A 565 -20.86 5.21 -15.99
CA LEU A 565 -20.56 3.85 -16.42
C LEU A 565 -19.06 3.58 -16.55
N LEU A 566 -18.20 4.60 -16.49
CA LEU A 566 -16.77 4.45 -16.70
C LEU A 566 -16.12 3.57 -15.63
N ASP A 567 -15.55 2.43 -16.02
CA ASP A 567 -14.84 1.52 -15.11
C ASP A 567 -13.63 2.21 -14.45
N LEU A 568 -13.37 1.88 -13.19
CA LEU A 568 -12.31 2.51 -12.40
C LEU A 568 -10.92 2.35 -13.04
N LEU A 569 -10.58 1.15 -13.52
CA LEU A 569 -9.30 0.89 -14.17
C LEU A 569 -9.12 1.72 -15.44
N VAL A 570 -10.16 1.83 -16.27
CA VAL A 570 -10.13 2.67 -17.49
C VAL A 570 -9.96 4.13 -17.11
N GLY A 571 -10.78 4.63 -16.19
CA GLY A 571 -10.74 6.02 -15.75
C GLY A 571 -9.40 6.42 -15.16
N THR A 572 -8.86 5.66 -14.21
CA THR A 572 -7.55 5.95 -13.58
C THR A 572 -6.37 5.86 -14.55
N THR A 573 -6.46 4.97 -15.54
CA THR A 573 -5.44 4.83 -16.59
C THR A 573 -5.52 5.98 -17.61
N ALA A 574 -6.73 6.43 -17.95
CA ALA A 574 -6.99 7.55 -18.86
C ALA A 574 -6.77 8.93 -18.21
N GLU A 575 -6.92 9.02 -16.88
CA GLU A 575 -6.85 10.27 -16.12
C GLU A 575 -5.54 11.00 -16.39
N LYS A 576 -5.64 12.32 -16.59
CA LYS A 576 -4.50 13.22 -16.64
C LYS A 576 -3.60 13.02 -15.41
N LYS A 577 -2.33 12.74 -15.66
CA LYS A 577 -1.33 12.48 -14.62
C LYS A 577 -0.99 13.78 -13.87
N LEU A 578 -0.73 13.67 -12.57
CA LEU A 578 -0.21 14.81 -11.82
C LEU A 578 1.22 15.13 -12.28
N PRO A 579 1.66 16.40 -12.29
CA PRO A 579 3.03 16.76 -12.70
C PRO A 579 4.11 15.99 -11.94
N GLY A 580 4.89 15.17 -12.67
CA GLY A 580 5.96 14.33 -12.12
C GLY A 580 5.49 12.95 -11.60
N PHE A 581 4.20 12.66 -11.60
CA PHE A 581 3.65 11.38 -11.12
C PHE A 581 3.38 10.43 -12.29
N VAL A 582 3.48 9.13 -12.03
CA VAL A 582 3.10 8.09 -13.01
C VAL A 582 1.58 7.84 -13.08
N PHE A 583 0.80 8.42 -12.17
CA PHE A 583 -0.66 8.28 -12.07
C PHE A 583 -1.37 9.61 -11.79
N GLY A 584 -2.70 9.62 -11.92
CA GLY A 584 -3.56 10.77 -11.62
C GLY A 584 -3.91 10.92 -10.14
N GLU A 585 -4.75 11.91 -9.83
CA GLU A 585 -5.12 12.27 -8.47
C GLU A 585 -5.95 11.19 -7.77
N THR A 586 -6.76 10.44 -8.53
CA THR A 586 -7.60 9.37 -7.99
C THR A 586 -6.77 8.28 -7.30
N ILE A 587 -5.74 7.75 -7.99
CA ILE A 587 -4.82 6.74 -7.43
C ILE A 587 -4.04 7.34 -6.25
N TYR A 588 -3.49 8.55 -6.42
CA TYR A 588 -2.67 9.19 -5.39
C TYR A 588 -3.43 9.38 -4.07
N THR A 589 -4.71 9.74 -4.14
CA THR A 589 -5.55 9.95 -2.96
C THR A 589 -5.66 8.69 -2.10
N VAL A 590 -5.87 7.53 -2.72
CA VAL A 590 -5.92 6.25 -2.00
C VAL A 590 -4.56 5.89 -1.43
N PHE A 591 -3.47 6.16 -2.16
CA PHE A 591 -2.10 5.90 -1.72
C PHE A 591 -1.77 6.65 -0.44
N VAL A 592 -2.10 7.93 -0.36
CA VAL A 592 -1.80 8.80 0.79
C VAL A 592 -2.47 8.29 2.07
N VAL A 593 -3.73 7.86 1.98
CA VAL A 593 -4.46 7.33 3.14
C VAL A 593 -3.88 5.99 3.57
N GLN A 594 -3.73 5.05 2.63
CA GLN A 594 -3.31 3.68 2.97
C GLN A 594 -1.84 3.61 3.41
N THR A 595 -0.98 4.50 2.91
CA THR A 595 0.43 4.52 3.29
C THR A 595 0.62 4.96 4.74
N ALA A 596 -0.06 6.02 5.18
CA ALA A 596 0.01 6.46 6.57
C ALA A 596 -0.49 5.36 7.51
N ARG A 597 -1.67 4.80 7.23
CA ARG A 597 -2.29 3.76 8.07
C ARG A 597 -1.44 2.49 8.19
N ARG A 598 -0.75 2.09 7.12
CA ARG A 598 0.20 0.96 7.15
C ARG A 598 1.32 1.12 8.16
N ILE A 599 1.82 2.35 8.34
CA ILE A 599 2.92 2.63 9.27
C ILE A 599 2.37 2.87 10.67
N GLU A 600 1.36 3.72 10.79
CA GLU A 600 0.85 4.19 12.10
C GLU A 600 0.13 3.10 12.90
N SER A 601 -0.44 2.10 12.20
CA SER A 601 -1.18 1.01 12.84
C SER A 601 -0.32 -0.21 13.17
N ASP A 602 0.99 -0.17 12.89
CA ASP A 602 1.93 -1.27 13.16
C ASP A 602 2.88 -0.87 14.29
N ARG A 603 2.83 -1.59 15.42
CA ARG A 603 3.68 -1.28 16.58
C ARG A 603 5.15 -1.40 16.26
N PHE A 604 5.54 -2.30 15.38
CA PHE A 604 6.94 -2.52 15.03
C PHE A 604 7.51 -1.40 14.15
N PHE A 605 6.67 -0.55 13.58
CA PHE A 605 7.09 0.69 12.90
C PHE A 605 6.86 1.95 13.74
N THR A 606 6.25 1.83 14.91
CA THR A 606 5.91 2.94 15.82
C THR A 606 6.48 2.70 17.22
N ASP A 607 5.64 2.33 18.19
CA ASP A 607 5.99 2.25 19.60
C ASP A 607 7.14 1.26 19.88
N ASP A 608 7.23 0.17 19.12
CA ASP A 608 8.26 -0.87 19.23
C ASP A 608 9.40 -0.70 18.23
N TYR A 609 9.43 0.36 17.42
CA TYR A 609 10.58 0.69 16.58
C TYR A 609 11.73 1.32 17.38
N ARG A 610 12.45 0.49 18.14
CA ARG A 610 13.48 0.89 19.10
C ARG A 610 14.59 -0.15 19.24
N PRO A 611 15.82 0.24 19.63
CA PRO A 611 16.94 -0.70 19.81
C PRO A 611 16.68 -1.86 20.78
N ASN A 612 15.84 -1.71 21.81
CA ASN A 612 15.52 -2.82 22.72
C ASN A 612 14.64 -3.91 22.06
N VAL A 613 13.94 -3.59 20.98
CA VAL A 613 13.11 -4.53 20.20
C VAL A 613 13.79 -4.90 18.88
N TYR A 614 14.67 -4.08 18.33
CA TYR A 614 15.36 -4.40 17.08
C TYR A 614 16.79 -4.89 17.28
N THR A 615 17.33 -4.83 18.51
CA THR A 615 18.76 -4.63 18.82
C THR A 615 19.30 -3.30 18.32
N GLN A 616 20.43 -2.86 18.86
CA GLN A 616 21.10 -1.66 18.34
C GLN A 616 21.57 -1.89 16.90
N GLU A 617 22.17 -3.05 16.61
CA GLU A 617 22.67 -3.38 15.28
C GLU A 617 21.54 -3.50 14.25
N GLY A 618 20.43 -4.15 14.61
CA GLY A 618 19.26 -4.24 13.73
C GLY A 618 18.62 -2.87 13.48
N TYR A 619 18.51 -2.03 14.50
CA TYR A 619 18.01 -0.65 14.34
C TYR A 619 18.92 0.18 13.42
N ASP A 620 20.23 0.13 13.65
CA ASP A 620 21.21 0.85 12.81
C ASP A 620 21.26 0.30 11.39
N TRP A 621 21.03 -1.00 11.20
CA TRP A 621 20.90 -1.61 9.89
C TRP A 621 19.72 -1.00 9.13
N VAL A 622 18.55 -0.86 9.77
CA VAL A 622 17.39 -0.20 9.15
C VAL A 622 17.70 1.25 8.80
N GLU A 623 18.25 2.03 9.74
CA GLU A 623 18.48 3.48 9.54
C GLU A 623 19.45 3.77 8.39
N ASN A 624 20.50 2.94 8.24
CA ASN A 624 21.60 3.17 7.30
C ASN A 624 21.47 2.45 5.96
N THR A 625 20.52 1.52 5.81
CA THR A 625 20.35 0.75 4.57
C THR A 625 19.38 1.46 3.60
N THR A 626 19.76 1.47 2.33
CA THR A 626 18.94 1.79 1.15
C THR A 626 18.89 0.59 0.21
N PHE A 627 17.96 0.56 -0.75
CA PHE A 627 17.92 -0.54 -1.73
C PHE A 627 19.21 -0.60 -2.55
N ALA A 628 19.79 0.55 -2.92
CA ALA A 628 21.10 0.61 -3.56
C ALA A 628 22.21 -0.04 -2.72
N SER A 629 22.22 0.19 -1.40
CA SER A 629 23.22 -0.42 -0.51
C SER A 629 23.05 -1.93 -0.39
N ILE A 630 21.80 -2.45 -0.41
CA ILE A 630 21.53 -3.90 -0.46
C ILE A 630 22.12 -4.49 -1.73
N LEU A 631 21.85 -3.87 -2.88
CA LEU A 631 22.40 -4.32 -4.17
C LEU A 631 23.93 -4.31 -4.15
N LEU A 632 24.57 -3.28 -3.60
CA LEU A 632 26.03 -3.20 -3.51
C LEU A 632 26.64 -4.22 -2.55
N ARG A 633 25.96 -4.53 -1.44
CA ARG A 633 26.40 -5.54 -0.47
C ARG A 633 26.50 -6.93 -1.10
N HIS A 634 25.54 -7.26 -1.97
CA HIS A 634 25.43 -8.59 -2.58
C HIS A 634 25.98 -8.69 -4.00
N PHE A 635 26.08 -7.56 -4.72
CA PHE A 635 26.57 -7.46 -6.10
C PHE A 635 27.56 -6.29 -6.23
N PRO A 636 28.74 -6.34 -5.57
CA PRO A 636 29.67 -5.22 -5.50
C PRO A 636 30.21 -4.77 -6.86
N SER A 637 30.21 -5.65 -7.87
CA SER A 637 30.58 -5.31 -9.25
C SER A 637 29.66 -4.27 -9.90
N LEU A 638 28.46 -4.05 -9.36
CA LEU A 638 27.54 -2.99 -9.79
C LEU A 638 27.93 -1.59 -9.25
N GLY A 639 29.01 -1.49 -8.47
CA GLY A 639 29.53 -0.26 -7.87
C GLY A 639 29.53 0.95 -8.80
N ARG A 640 30.03 0.79 -10.03
CA ARG A 640 30.11 1.89 -11.01
C ARG A 640 28.73 2.40 -11.44
N VAL A 641 27.76 1.50 -11.60
CA VAL A 641 26.43 1.83 -12.10
C VAL A 641 25.60 2.48 -11.00
N LEU A 642 25.67 1.92 -9.78
CA LEU A 642 24.90 2.37 -8.63
C LEU A 642 25.47 3.62 -7.97
N ALA A 643 26.78 3.89 -8.05
CA ALA A 643 27.36 5.14 -7.55
C ALA A 643 26.80 6.39 -8.24
N ALA A 644 26.24 6.24 -9.45
CA ALA A 644 25.60 7.31 -10.20
C ALA A 644 24.09 7.43 -9.93
N GLN A 645 23.51 6.62 -9.04
CA GLN A 645 22.07 6.60 -8.76
C GLN A 645 21.78 7.09 -7.33
N ASP A 646 21.00 8.16 -7.21
CA ASP A 646 20.44 8.59 -5.91
C ASP A 646 19.32 7.65 -5.43
N ASN A 647 18.70 6.92 -6.35
CA ASN A 647 17.61 5.99 -6.09
C ASN A 647 17.70 4.80 -7.07
N ALA A 648 17.80 3.59 -6.54
CA ALA A 648 18.02 2.38 -7.35
C ALA A 648 16.82 1.98 -8.24
N PHE A 649 15.64 2.58 -8.07
CA PHE A 649 14.47 2.37 -8.92
C PHE A 649 14.43 3.25 -10.18
N MET A 650 15.29 4.26 -10.25
CA MET A 650 15.46 5.09 -11.44
C MET A 650 16.17 4.31 -12.55
N ALA A 651 15.93 4.66 -13.80
CA ALA A 651 16.62 4.05 -14.94
C ALA A 651 18.15 4.15 -14.80
N TRP A 652 18.83 3.01 -14.77
CA TRP A 652 20.29 3.01 -14.67
C TRP A 652 20.89 3.45 -16.01
N LYS A 653 21.84 4.38 -15.94
CA LYS A 653 22.59 4.81 -17.11
C LYS A 653 23.54 3.69 -17.51
N ASN A 654 23.54 3.34 -18.79
CA ASN A 654 24.52 2.42 -19.35
C ASN A 654 25.93 3.00 -19.15
N VAL A 655 26.67 2.44 -18.20
CA VAL A 655 28.09 2.77 -18.07
C VAL A 655 28.79 1.97 -19.16
N THR A 656 29.29 2.67 -20.18
CA THR A 656 30.12 2.02 -21.21
C THR A 656 31.43 1.57 -20.51
N PRO A 657 32.00 0.40 -20.85
CA PRO A 657 33.12 -0.21 -20.13
C PRO A 657 34.29 0.73 -19.79
#